data_AF-A0A3N5YQ15-F1
#
_entry.id   AF-A0A3N5YQ15-F1
#
_cell.length_a   1.000
_cell.length_b   1.000
_cell.length_c   1.000
_cell.angle_alpha   90.00
_cell.angle_beta   90.00
_cell.angle_gamma   90.00
#
_symmetry.space_group_name_H-M   'P 1'
#
loop_
_entity.id
_entity.type
_entity.pdbx_description
1 polymer ?
#
loop_
_entity_poly.entity_id
_entity_poly.type
_entity_poly.pdbx_seq_one_letter_code
_entity_poly.pdbx_strand_id
1 'polypeptide(L)'
;PLNVERPYPAPYSGIDILVVGLGPAGYTLAHYLLNEGFGVVGVDGLKIEPLPEEWTGGPGRDPAPIREWREIYRRLDERVLEGFGGVSEYGITVRWDKNFLTLLHLLLSRRRTFRIYGGVRFGGSLPIEDVWAHGFAHVAIAAGAGRPTIIDMKNNLIRGIRKASDFLMALQLTGAFKRESLASLQVRLPALVIGGGLTAVDTATELLAYYPQQVEKLLRRYEDLACAIGEDAVRAAYDAEEREQLEEFLCHGRAVRAERARAAAAGEMPDFLPLLRSWGGVSIVYRKRLVDSPAYRLNHEEVAKALEEGIGFIENLDPEEAIPDTFQHVRAVRFRRQLRLDDGTWTASEEVVELPARALLVAAGTSPNVTYEKEFPGTFRLDRQSRFFEPHRVVKTDSGRFRLEPHPEGFFTSYESDGRFISYYGDNHPRYAGNVVKAMASAKDGYREVSRLFDLAAGGAGDAAGRERHWAGLVAKLDDELTATVVEVQRLTGTIVEIVVRAPAAARHFHPGQFYRLQNFETGALVAGTGPDAVRLVMEGIALTGAWVDRSRGLLSMIALELGVSSRLCSYLRPGQRVTVMGPTGAPTEIPRGEHVLLAGGGLGNAVLFSIARALSDAGNRVIYFAGYRRGEDLFKREEIEEATDQVIWSTDSGQAIAPGRPQDRHFRGNIVESMVAYARGDLGDALVPLSTVDRVIAIGSDRMMAAVKAARSGVLAAHFKPEHVAIASINSPMQCMMKEVCAQCLQKHRDPLTGKETIVFSCFNQDQLMDRVDFFNLNARLRQNTVQEKLTNQWLEQVLLRAGLAHA
;
A
#
# COMPACT_ATOMS: atom_id res chain seq x y z
N PRO A 1 13.96 -18.86 20.66
CA PRO A 1 14.97 -19.89 21.01
C PRO A 1 14.80 -20.29 22.46
N LEU A 2 14.50 -21.57 22.68
CA LEU A 2 14.20 -22.16 23.98
C LEU A 2 15.23 -21.73 25.02
N ASN A 3 14.77 -21.10 26.11
CA ASN A 3 15.60 -20.89 27.28
C ASN A 3 15.59 -22.22 28.07
N VAL A 4 16.68 -22.99 27.98
CA VAL A 4 16.77 -24.30 28.65
C VAL A 4 16.68 -24.14 30.17
N GLU A 5 17.19 -23.04 30.72
CA GLU A 5 17.12 -22.72 32.15
C GLU A 5 15.70 -22.29 32.56
N ARG A 6 14.91 -21.75 31.62
CA ARG A 6 13.54 -21.31 31.85
C ARG A 6 12.64 -21.75 30.68
N PRO A 7 12.21 -23.03 30.65
CA PRO A 7 11.46 -23.60 29.52
C PRO A 7 10.03 -23.07 29.42
N TYR A 8 9.50 -22.47 30.49
CA TYR A 8 8.17 -21.88 30.57
C TYR A 8 8.25 -20.35 30.71
N PRO A 9 7.28 -19.58 30.17
CA PRO A 9 7.23 -18.14 30.43
C PRO A 9 7.07 -17.82 31.92
N ALA A 10 7.62 -16.68 32.34
CA ALA A 10 7.29 -16.12 33.65
C ALA A 10 5.79 -15.78 33.73
N PRO A 11 5.19 -15.78 34.94
CA PRO A 11 3.82 -15.32 35.14
C PRO A 11 3.62 -13.89 34.62
N TYR A 12 2.41 -13.59 34.14
CA TYR A 12 2.08 -12.24 33.71
C TYR A 12 2.26 -11.23 34.85
N SER A 13 3.05 -10.18 34.56
CA SER A 13 3.46 -9.13 35.50
C SER A 13 2.44 -8.00 35.65
N GLY A 14 1.45 -7.90 34.76
CA GLY A 14 0.53 -6.75 34.70
C GLY A 14 1.09 -5.57 33.90
N ILE A 15 2.24 -5.74 33.25
CA ILE A 15 2.88 -4.71 32.43
C ILE A 15 2.70 -5.05 30.96
N ASP A 16 2.14 -4.10 30.21
CA ASP A 16 1.80 -4.28 28.79
C ASP A 16 2.73 -3.47 27.88
N ILE A 17 3.18 -4.11 26.81
CA ILE A 17 4.09 -3.55 25.82
C ILE A 17 3.42 -3.59 24.44
N LEU A 18 3.50 -2.47 23.71
CA LEU A 18 3.14 -2.42 22.30
C LEU A 18 4.36 -2.74 21.43
N VAL A 19 4.22 -3.69 20.52
CA VAL A 19 5.20 -4.00 19.47
C VAL A 19 4.64 -3.55 18.12
N VAL A 20 5.33 -2.61 17.48
CA VAL A 20 4.93 -2.03 16.18
C VAL A 20 5.69 -2.71 15.05
N GLY A 21 4.98 -3.43 14.18
CA GLY A 21 5.53 -4.23 13.09
C GLY A 21 5.79 -5.67 13.52
N LEU A 22 5.25 -6.63 12.76
CA LEU A 22 5.33 -8.06 13.05
C LEU A 22 6.22 -8.80 12.04
N GLY A 23 7.28 -8.12 11.60
CA GLY A 23 8.41 -8.72 10.90
C GLY A 23 9.35 -9.53 11.82
N PRO A 24 10.51 -9.97 11.30
CA PRO A 24 11.46 -10.80 12.06
C PRO A 24 11.87 -10.28 13.43
N ALA A 25 12.13 -8.98 13.54
CA ALA A 25 12.41 -8.36 14.83
C ALA A 25 11.17 -8.36 15.75
N GLY A 26 10.00 -8.00 15.22
CA GLY A 26 8.76 -7.84 15.98
C GLY A 26 8.24 -9.14 16.58
N TYR A 27 8.05 -10.20 15.78
CA TYR A 27 7.57 -11.47 16.31
C TYR A 27 8.59 -12.13 17.26
N THR A 28 9.89 -11.90 17.04
CA THR A 28 10.95 -12.41 17.92
C THR A 28 10.96 -11.66 19.25
N LEU A 29 10.78 -10.34 19.20
CA LEU A 29 10.70 -9.50 20.40
C LEU A 29 9.47 -9.86 21.22
N ALA A 30 8.31 -10.03 20.59
CA ALA A 30 7.10 -10.49 21.25
C ALA A 30 7.33 -11.81 21.99
N HIS A 31 7.98 -12.80 21.35
CA HIS A 31 8.33 -14.05 22.00
C HIS A 31 9.19 -13.85 23.28
N TYR A 32 10.23 -13.02 23.21
CA TYR A 32 11.11 -12.78 24.35
C TYR A 32 10.40 -12.03 25.48
N LEU A 33 9.65 -10.98 25.17
CA LEU A 33 8.90 -10.20 26.16
C LEU A 33 7.82 -11.05 26.84
N LEU A 34 7.06 -11.86 26.09
CA LEU A 34 6.10 -12.81 26.66
C LEU A 34 6.78 -13.82 27.59
N ASN A 35 8.02 -14.22 27.32
CA ASN A 35 8.76 -15.13 28.22
C ASN A 35 9.21 -14.45 29.51
N GLU A 36 9.41 -13.13 29.52
CA GLU A 36 9.69 -12.33 30.73
C GLU A 36 8.44 -11.98 31.53
N GLY A 37 7.24 -12.39 31.08
CA GLY A 37 5.98 -12.16 31.78
C GLY A 37 5.30 -10.84 31.41
N PHE A 38 5.64 -10.21 30.29
CA PHE A 38 4.89 -9.06 29.78
C PHE A 38 3.60 -9.49 29.07
N GLY A 39 2.60 -8.60 29.09
CA GLY A 39 1.51 -8.61 28.11
C GLY A 39 2.00 -7.93 26.85
N VAL A 40 1.72 -8.51 25.68
CA VAL A 40 2.23 -7.98 24.41
C VAL A 40 1.09 -7.81 23.43
N VAL A 41 0.92 -6.58 22.95
CA VAL A 41 0.06 -6.28 21.82
C VAL A 41 0.93 -6.00 20.60
N GLY A 42 0.74 -6.75 19.53
CA GLY A 42 1.37 -6.52 18.23
C GLY A 42 0.45 -5.75 17.29
N VAL A 43 0.96 -4.71 16.64
CA VAL A 43 0.23 -3.98 15.58
C VAL A 43 1.03 -4.01 14.27
N ASP A 44 0.36 -4.18 13.14
CA ASP A 44 0.99 -4.09 11.81
C ASP A 44 0.11 -3.29 10.85
N GLY A 45 0.74 -2.51 9.96
CA GLY A 45 0.04 -1.74 8.94
C GLY A 45 -0.55 -2.62 7.83
N LEU A 46 -0.02 -3.83 7.64
CA LEU A 46 -0.57 -4.82 6.73
C LEU A 46 -1.78 -5.53 7.34
N LYS A 47 -2.66 -6.02 6.46
CA LYS A 47 -3.73 -6.94 6.86
C LYS A 47 -3.07 -8.20 7.44
N ILE A 48 -3.49 -8.61 8.63
CA ILE A 48 -3.13 -9.91 9.21
C ILE A 48 -4.36 -10.80 9.22
N GLU A 49 -4.35 -11.88 8.44
CA GLU A 49 -5.47 -12.84 8.42
C GLU A 49 -5.62 -13.51 9.78
N PRO A 50 -6.86 -13.64 10.30
CA PRO A 50 -7.08 -14.45 11.48
C PRO A 50 -6.76 -15.91 11.15
N LEU A 51 -6.05 -16.58 12.07
CA LEU A 51 -5.95 -18.03 12.04
C LEU A 51 -7.30 -18.66 12.40
N PRO A 52 -7.58 -19.90 11.93
CA PRO A 52 -8.78 -20.62 12.33
C PRO A 52 -8.91 -20.72 13.85
N GLU A 53 -10.11 -20.44 14.38
CA GLU A 53 -10.38 -20.50 15.83
C GLU A 53 -10.14 -21.90 16.41
N GLU A 54 -10.33 -22.96 15.61
CA GLU A 54 -9.97 -24.32 15.98
C GLU A 54 -8.48 -24.46 16.34
N TRP A 55 -7.60 -23.66 15.72
CA TRP A 55 -6.16 -23.71 15.98
C TRP A 55 -5.77 -22.81 17.14
N THR A 56 -6.36 -21.63 17.28
CA THR A 56 -5.97 -20.66 18.32
C THR A 56 -6.75 -20.79 19.63
N GLY A 57 -7.92 -21.43 19.59
CA GLY A 57 -8.92 -21.33 20.64
C GLY A 57 -9.75 -20.06 20.49
N GLY A 58 -10.82 -19.96 21.28
CA GLY A 58 -11.73 -18.81 21.33
C GLY A 58 -12.35 -18.66 22.73
N PRO A 59 -13.22 -17.67 22.94
CA PRO A 59 -13.90 -17.48 24.23
C PRO A 59 -14.62 -18.77 24.66
N GLY A 60 -14.16 -19.40 25.74
CA GLY A 60 -14.71 -20.66 26.26
C GLY A 60 -14.36 -21.92 25.46
N ARG A 61 -13.42 -21.85 24.51
CA ARG A 61 -12.99 -22.99 23.69
C ARG A 61 -11.47 -23.09 23.64
N ASP A 62 -10.95 -24.22 24.13
CA ASP A 62 -9.53 -24.52 24.03
C ASP A 62 -9.09 -24.79 22.58
N PRO A 63 -7.85 -24.43 22.21
CA PRO A 63 -7.28 -24.78 20.91
C PRO A 63 -7.18 -26.29 20.73
N ALA A 64 -7.47 -26.78 19.53
CA ALA A 64 -7.26 -28.18 19.19
C ALA A 64 -5.76 -28.53 19.23
N PRO A 65 -5.36 -29.65 19.85
CA PRO A 65 -3.98 -30.12 19.76
C PRO A 65 -3.66 -30.48 18.31
N ILE A 66 -2.50 -30.02 17.83
CA ILE A 66 -1.97 -30.37 16.50
C ILE A 66 -0.82 -31.33 16.76
N ARG A 67 -0.98 -32.59 16.35
CA ARG A 67 0.02 -33.63 16.63
C ARG A 67 1.12 -33.61 15.59
N GLU A 68 0.76 -33.46 14.32
CA GLU A 68 1.67 -33.46 13.20
C GLU A 68 1.63 -32.14 12.42
N TRP A 69 2.81 -31.63 12.06
CA TRP A 69 2.97 -30.43 11.23
C TRP A 69 2.15 -30.48 9.93
N ARG A 70 2.05 -31.66 9.32
CA ARG A 70 1.38 -31.87 8.02
C ARG A 70 -0.11 -31.53 8.07
N GLU A 71 -0.74 -31.52 9.25
CA GLU A 71 -2.16 -31.17 9.42
C GLU A 71 -2.46 -29.72 9.00
N ILE A 72 -1.52 -28.80 9.28
CA ILE A 72 -1.65 -27.36 9.00
C ILE A 72 -0.79 -26.88 7.84
N TYR A 73 0.04 -27.75 7.26
CA TYR A 73 0.82 -27.45 6.06
C TYR A 73 -0.10 -27.27 4.84
N ARG A 74 0.18 -26.25 4.02
CA ARG A 74 -0.49 -26.00 2.75
C ARG A 74 0.54 -25.68 1.67
N ARG A 75 0.24 -26.02 0.41
CA ARG A 75 1.09 -25.57 -0.70
C ARG A 75 1.05 -24.05 -0.79
N LEU A 76 2.14 -23.42 -1.19
CA LEU A 76 2.23 -21.95 -1.21
C LEU A 76 1.23 -21.29 -2.17
N ASP A 77 0.86 -21.97 -3.26
CA ASP A 77 -0.15 -21.54 -4.23
C ASP A 77 -1.60 -21.63 -3.70
N GLU A 78 -1.83 -22.39 -2.62
CA GLU A 78 -3.13 -22.61 -2.00
C GLU A 78 -3.22 -21.97 -0.59
N ARG A 79 -2.07 -21.62 0.01
CA ARG A 79 -1.98 -21.05 1.35
C ARG A 79 -2.67 -19.68 1.40
N VAL A 80 -3.47 -19.45 2.44
CA VAL A 80 -4.00 -18.12 2.76
C VAL A 80 -2.83 -17.17 3.07
N LEU A 81 -2.83 -16.00 2.44
CA LEU A 81 -1.77 -15.03 2.63
C LEU A 81 -1.98 -14.31 3.96
N GLU A 82 -1.19 -14.66 4.97
CA GLU A 82 -1.45 -14.25 6.34
C GLU A 82 -1.10 -12.80 6.61
N GLY A 83 -0.16 -12.21 5.86
CA GLY A 83 0.38 -10.87 6.12
C GLY A 83 1.26 -10.76 7.38
N PHE A 84 1.25 -11.78 8.24
CA PHE A 84 2.14 -11.92 9.39
C PHE A 84 3.57 -12.31 8.95
N GLY A 85 4.59 -11.63 9.48
CA GLY A 85 6.01 -11.94 9.19
C GLY A 85 6.77 -10.84 8.44
N GLY A 86 6.12 -9.73 8.06
CA GLY A 86 6.76 -8.61 7.38
C GLY A 86 7.43 -9.03 6.07
N VAL A 87 8.68 -8.62 5.83
CA VAL A 87 9.46 -9.00 4.62
C VAL A 87 9.52 -10.51 4.41
N SER A 88 9.46 -11.33 5.46
CA SER A 88 9.43 -12.79 5.29
C SER A 88 8.15 -13.29 4.60
N GLU A 89 7.03 -12.57 4.73
CA GLU A 89 5.78 -12.89 4.06
C GLU A 89 5.70 -12.23 2.67
N TYR A 90 6.01 -10.94 2.58
CA TYR A 90 5.77 -10.15 1.36
C TYR A 90 7.00 -9.92 0.46
N GLY A 91 8.20 -10.19 0.95
CA GLY A 91 9.46 -9.86 0.26
C GLY A 91 10.22 -11.10 -0.20
N ILE A 92 10.49 -12.03 0.73
CA ILE A 92 11.25 -13.25 0.45
C ILE A 92 10.43 -14.20 -0.43
N THR A 93 11.11 -14.83 -1.40
CA THR A 93 10.51 -15.67 -2.43
C THR A 93 10.03 -17.03 -1.93
N VAL A 94 9.37 -17.78 -2.82
CA VAL A 94 8.94 -19.18 -2.61
C VAL A 94 10.08 -20.17 -2.30
N ARG A 95 11.35 -19.73 -2.38
CA ARG A 95 12.51 -20.51 -1.89
C ARG A 95 12.50 -20.66 -0.37
N TRP A 96 11.75 -19.81 0.32
CA TRP A 96 11.43 -19.95 1.74
C TRP A 96 10.01 -20.51 1.89
N ASP A 97 9.87 -21.60 2.65
CA ASP A 97 8.56 -22.15 2.98
C ASP A 97 7.81 -21.25 3.98
N LYS A 98 6.86 -20.48 3.46
CA LYS A 98 6.07 -19.52 4.24
C LYS A 98 5.14 -20.19 5.26
N ASN A 99 4.94 -21.51 5.20
CA ASN A 99 4.23 -22.21 6.26
C ASN A 99 4.95 -22.04 7.62
N PHE A 100 6.29 -21.87 7.66
CA PHE A 100 6.98 -21.58 8.92
C PHE A 100 6.48 -20.30 9.61
N LEU A 101 5.96 -19.33 8.85
CA LEU A 101 5.32 -18.14 9.43
C LEU A 101 3.98 -18.48 10.07
N THR A 102 3.19 -19.39 9.47
CA THR A 102 1.97 -19.94 10.06
C THR A 102 2.26 -20.56 11.43
N LEU A 103 3.37 -21.31 11.55
CA LEU A 103 3.78 -21.89 12.83
C LEU A 103 4.12 -20.81 13.87
N LEU A 104 4.90 -19.81 13.49
CA LEU A 104 5.26 -18.70 14.38
C LEU A 104 4.03 -17.91 14.82
N HIS A 105 3.13 -17.62 13.88
CA HIS A 105 1.87 -16.93 14.14
C HIS A 105 1.01 -17.74 15.12
N LEU A 106 0.83 -19.04 14.88
CA LEU A 106 0.07 -19.92 15.74
C LEU A 106 0.67 -20.01 17.16
N LEU A 107 1.98 -20.19 17.27
CA LEU A 107 2.68 -20.31 18.54
C LEU A 107 2.52 -19.05 19.40
N LEU A 108 2.56 -17.87 18.78
CA LEU A 108 2.31 -16.62 19.48
C LEU A 108 0.82 -16.43 19.80
N SER A 109 -0.08 -16.69 18.85
CA SER A 109 -1.53 -16.52 19.04
C SER A 109 -2.12 -17.43 20.12
N ARG A 110 -1.45 -18.54 20.46
CA ARG A 110 -1.82 -19.40 21.61
C ARG A 110 -1.34 -18.87 22.97
N ARG A 111 -0.61 -17.76 23.03
CA ARG A 111 -0.12 -17.18 24.28
C ARG A 111 -1.23 -16.34 24.90
N ARG A 112 -1.62 -16.66 26.14
CA ARG A 112 -2.75 -16.02 26.84
C ARG A 112 -2.65 -14.48 26.89
N THR A 113 -1.44 -13.95 27.01
CA THR A 113 -1.16 -12.50 27.12
C THR A 113 -0.58 -11.90 25.84
N PHE A 114 -1.00 -12.44 24.69
CA PHE A 114 -0.62 -11.90 23.38
C PHE A 114 -1.85 -11.60 22.53
N ARG A 115 -1.83 -10.46 21.83
CA ARG A 115 -2.89 -10.07 20.90
C ARG A 115 -2.30 -9.35 19.68
N ILE A 116 -2.80 -9.65 18.49
CA ILE A 116 -2.36 -9.03 17.23
C ILE A 116 -3.50 -8.25 16.57
N TYR A 117 -3.18 -7.07 16.03
CA TYR A 117 -4.05 -6.30 15.14
C TYR A 117 -3.31 -5.95 13.84
N GLY A 118 -3.83 -6.46 12.71
CA GLY A 118 -3.41 -6.01 11.38
C GLY A 118 -4.23 -4.81 10.90
N GLY A 119 -3.70 -4.07 9.93
CA GLY A 119 -4.32 -2.86 9.40
C GLY A 119 -4.27 -1.67 10.36
N VAL A 120 -3.37 -1.68 11.33
CA VAL A 120 -3.20 -0.60 12.31
C VAL A 120 -1.92 0.16 12.01
N ARG A 121 -2.06 1.45 11.70
CA ARG A 121 -0.91 2.32 11.40
C ARG A 121 -0.50 3.07 12.66
N PHE A 122 0.69 2.76 13.17
CA PHE A 122 1.28 3.55 14.24
C PHE A 122 1.58 4.98 13.74
N GLY A 123 1.03 5.99 14.43
CA GLY A 123 0.99 7.39 13.97
C GLY A 123 -0.18 7.73 13.04
N GLY A 124 -1.05 6.77 12.71
CA GLY A 124 -2.32 6.98 12.01
C GLY A 124 -3.50 6.75 12.93
N SER A 125 -4.02 5.52 12.95
CA SER A 125 -5.08 5.11 13.88
C SER A 125 -4.61 4.99 15.32
N LEU A 126 -3.30 4.80 15.55
CA LEU A 126 -2.75 4.61 16.89
C LEU A 126 -1.49 5.49 17.08
N PRO A 127 -1.65 6.80 17.35
CA PRO A 127 -0.53 7.66 17.70
C PRO A 127 -0.03 7.38 19.13
N ILE A 128 1.16 7.90 19.47
CA ILE A 128 1.85 7.64 20.75
C ILE A 128 0.97 8.00 21.96
N GLU A 129 0.22 9.08 21.86
CA GLU A 129 -0.64 9.62 22.92
C GLU A 129 -1.74 8.62 23.28
N ASP A 130 -2.35 7.99 22.28
CA ASP A 130 -3.39 6.99 22.47
C ASP A 130 -2.80 5.72 23.10
N VAL A 131 -1.60 5.29 22.68
CA VAL A 131 -0.91 4.15 23.29
C VAL A 131 -0.71 4.37 24.78
N TRP A 132 -0.24 5.55 25.16
CA TRP A 132 -0.10 5.93 26.55
C TRP A 132 -1.44 5.99 27.30
N ALA A 133 -2.49 6.52 26.67
CA ALA A 133 -3.84 6.57 27.24
C ALA A 133 -4.48 5.18 27.40
N HIS A 134 -4.05 4.19 26.61
CA HIS A 134 -4.45 2.80 26.78
C HIS A 134 -3.71 2.09 27.92
N GLY A 135 -2.72 2.73 28.56
CA GLY A 135 -2.01 2.19 29.72
C GLY A 135 -0.80 1.31 29.39
N PHE A 136 -0.33 1.34 28.13
CA PHE A 136 0.92 0.67 27.77
C PHE A 136 2.09 1.30 28.50
N ALA A 137 2.99 0.46 29.01
CA ALA A 137 4.18 0.90 29.73
C ALA A 137 5.36 1.21 28.80
N HIS A 138 5.37 0.64 27.60
CA HIS A 138 6.48 0.75 26.65
C HIS A 138 6.02 0.57 25.19
N VAL A 139 6.73 1.21 24.25
CA VAL A 139 6.58 0.99 22.80
C VAL A 139 7.89 0.49 22.22
N ALA A 140 7.81 -0.60 21.46
CA ALA A 140 8.91 -1.18 20.72
C ALA A 140 8.66 -1.10 19.21
N ILE A 141 9.43 -0.27 18.51
CA ILE A 141 9.32 -0.06 17.07
C ILE A 141 10.16 -1.09 16.31
N ALA A 142 9.49 -2.00 15.62
CA ALA A 142 10.06 -2.98 14.70
C ALA A 142 9.46 -2.83 13.29
N ALA A 143 9.23 -1.58 12.87
CA ALA A 143 8.56 -1.20 11.62
C ALA A 143 9.36 -1.56 10.35
N GLY A 144 10.65 -1.88 10.49
CA GLY A 144 11.48 -2.45 9.44
C GLY A 144 11.91 -1.44 8.38
N ALA A 145 12.10 -1.93 7.16
CA ALA A 145 12.48 -1.11 6.03
C ALA A 145 11.35 -0.16 5.58
N GLY A 146 11.73 1.06 5.24
CA GLY A 146 10.89 2.13 4.73
C GLY A 146 11.11 2.35 3.22
N ARG A 147 11.50 3.58 2.86
CA ARG A 147 11.50 4.09 1.49
C ARG A 147 12.48 3.35 0.57
N PRO A 148 12.09 2.94 -0.65
CA PRO A 148 13.03 2.40 -1.64
C PRO A 148 13.90 3.49 -2.23
N THR A 149 15.14 3.12 -2.55
CA THR A 149 16.11 4.00 -3.19
C THR A 149 15.68 4.29 -4.62
N ILE A 150 15.62 5.58 -4.97
CA ILE A 150 15.34 6.04 -6.31
C ILE A 150 16.68 6.27 -7.00
N ILE A 151 16.99 5.44 -8.00
CA ILE A 151 18.18 5.62 -8.84
C ILE A 151 18.03 6.84 -9.76
N ASP A 152 19.14 7.51 -10.04
CA ASP A 152 19.18 8.55 -11.06
C ASP A 152 19.25 7.87 -12.43
N MET A 153 18.16 7.98 -13.19
CA MET A 153 18.02 7.39 -14.51
C MET A 153 16.94 8.19 -15.25
N LYS A 154 17.22 8.66 -16.46
CA LYS A 154 16.22 9.35 -17.28
C LYS A 154 15.06 8.39 -17.57
N ASN A 155 13.83 8.89 -17.48
CA ASN A 155 12.60 8.12 -17.67
C ASN A 155 12.36 6.99 -16.64
N ASN A 156 12.90 7.06 -15.42
CA ASN A 156 12.76 6.03 -14.36
C ASN A 156 11.32 5.70 -13.88
N LEU A 157 10.29 6.35 -14.42
CA LEU A 157 8.88 6.12 -14.08
C LEU A 157 7.96 5.98 -15.31
N ILE A 158 8.50 5.70 -16.52
CA ILE A 158 7.66 5.36 -17.68
C ILE A 158 7.02 3.97 -17.52
N ARG A 159 6.05 3.63 -18.39
CA ARG A 159 5.34 2.35 -18.29
C ARG A 159 6.28 1.17 -18.46
N GLY A 160 6.02 0.12 -17.68
CA GLY A 160 6.87 -1.08 -17.62
C GLY A 160 7.98 -1.00 -16.57
N ILE A 161 8.18 0.15 -15.90
CA ILE A 161 9.16 0.28 -14.81
C ILE A 161 8.47 0.21 -13.44
N ARG A 162 8.98 -0.66 -12.56
CA ARG A 162 8.54 -0.81 -11.17
C ARG A 162 9.70 -0.77 -10.20
N LYS A 163 9.41 -0.51 -8.93
CA LYS A 163 10.36 -0.82 -7.85
C LYS A 163 10.18 -2.28 -7.47
N ALA A 164 11.25 -2.93 -6.98
CA ALA A 164 11.17 -4.31 -6.53
C ALA A 164 10.13 -4.49 -5.41
N SER A 165 10.04 -3.53 -4.49
CA SER A 165 9.02 -3.53 -3.44
C SER A 165 7.59 -3.48 -3.97
N ASP A 166 7.32 -2.69 -5.02
CA ASP A 166 6.01 -2.67 -5.71
C ASP A 166 5.66 -4.08 -6.23
N PHE A 167 6.56 -4.68 -7.00
CA PHE A 167 6.34 -6.00 -7.60
C PHE A 167 6.18 -7.12 -6.56
N LEU A 168 7.12 -7.25 -5.63
CA LEU A 168 7.11 -8.34 -4.63
C LEU A 168 5.91 -8.22 -3.69
N MET A 169 5.61 -7.01 -3.20
CA MET A 169 4.44 -6.81 -2.33
C MET A 169 3.13 -7.04 -3.08
N ALA A 170 3.01 -6.58 -4.34
CA ALA A 170 1.82 -6.85 -5.14
C ALA A 170 1.64 -8.35 -5.38
N LEU A 171 2.70 -9.06 -5.75
CA LEU A 171 2.68 -10.51 -5.99
C LEU A 171 2.25 -11.28 -4.74
N GLN A 172 2.90 -10.99 -3.61
CA GLN A 172 2.80 -11.79 -2.39
C GLN A 172 1.62 -11.41 -1.49
N LEU A 173 1.20 -10.13 -1.43
CA LEU A 173 0.10 -9.71 -0.55
C LEU A 173 -1.28 -9.75 -1.22
N THR A 174 -1.33 -9.78 -2.55
CA THR A 174 -2.59 -9.96 -3.31
C THR A 174 -2.77 -11.38 -3.84
N GLY A 175 -1.70 -12.19 -3.80
CA GLY A 175 -1.69 -13.54 -4.34
C GLY A 175 -1.87 -13.54 -5.85
N ALA A 176 -1.28 -12.59 -6.57
CA ALA A 176 -1.46 -12.46 -8.01
C ALA A 176 -1.06 -13.74 -8.78
N PHE A 177 -0.17 -14.56 -8.21
CA PHE A 177 0.22 -15.88 -8.71
C PHE A 177 -0.86 -16.95 -8.56
N LYS A 178 -1.83 -16.81 -7.64
CA LYS A 178 -2.89 -17.79 -7.44
C LYS A 178 -3.80 -17.84 -8.68
N ARG A 179 -4.24 -19.05 -9.01
CA ARG A 179 -5.03 -19.32 -10.21
C ARG A 179 -6.36 -18.55 -10.22
N GLU A 180 -7.01 -18.44 -9.08
CA GLU A 180 -8.31 -17.83 -8.85
C GLU A 180 -8.23 -16.36 -8.43
N SER A 181 -7.03 -15.84 -8.14
CA SER A 181 -6.86 -14.45 -7.69
C SER A 181 -7.31 -13.45 -8.74
N LEU A 182 -8.17 -12.53 -8.30
CA LEU A 182 -8.68 -11.40 -9.06
C LEU A 182 -7.68 -10.24 -9.20
N ALA A 183 -6.55 -10.30 -8.50
CA ALA A 183 -5.54 -9.25 -8.54
C ALA A 183 -4.83 -9.16 -9.89
N SER A 184 -4.49 -7.93 -10.26
CA SER A 184 -3.79 -7.62 -11.52
C SER A 184 -2.34 -7.19 -11.27
N LEU A 185 -1.40 -7.94 -11.85
CA LEU A 185 0.03 -7.65 -11.81
C LEU A 185 0.62 -7.90 -13.18
N GLN A 186 0.71 -6.87 -14.01
CA GLN A 186 1.19 -7.01 -15.38
C GLN A 186 2.71 -6.84 -15.46
N VAL A 187 3.38 -7.82 -16.05
CA VAL A 187 4.79 -7.82 -16.46
C VAL A 187 4.97 -8.37 -17.88
N ARG A 188 6.02 -7.95 -18.59
CA ARG A 188 6.34 -8.34 -19.97
C ARG A 188 7.79 -8.80 -20.06
N LEU A 189 8.11 -9.67 -21.03
CA LEU A 189 9.48 -10.13 -21.31
C LEU A 189 10.01 -9.53 -22.63
N PRO A 190 11.34 -9.31 -22.78
CA PRO A 190 12.41 -9.53 -21.79
C PRO A 190 12.29 -8.58 -20.59
N ALA A 191 12.77 -9.02 -19.43
CA ALA A 191 12.79 -8.20 -18.21
C ALA A 191 14.21 -8.00 -17.68
N LEU A 192 14.47 -6.82 -17.14
CA LEU A 192 15.71 -6.48 -16.46
C LEU A 192 15.45 -6.14 -14.99
N VAL A 193 16.35 -6.54 -14.10
CA VAL A 193 16.32 -6.17 -12.68
C VAL A 193 17.60 -5.42 -12.32
N ILE A 194 17.49 -4.15 -11.96
CA ILE A 194 18.65 -3.33 -11.55
C ILE A 194 18.92 -3.56 -10.06
N GLY A 195 20.08 -4.12 -9.74
CA GLY A 195 20.51 -4.33 -8.35
C GLY A 195 21.50 -5.48 -8.21
N GLY A 196 22.04 -5.65 -7.00
CA GLY A 196 22.97 -6.76 -6.69
C GLY A 196 22.76 -7.35 -5.29
N GLY A 197 21.70 -6.96 -4.59
CA GLY A 197 21.32 -7.54 -3.30
C GLY A 197 20.33 -8.70 -3.47
N LEU A 198 19.97 -9.35 -2.36
CA LEU A 198 18.99 -10.43 -2.36
C LEU A 198 17.65 -10.03 -2.96
N THR A 199 17.18 -8.81 -2.71
CA THR A 199 15.97 -8.27 -3.34
C THR A 199 16.01 -8.31 -4.87
N ALA A 200 17.19 -8.14 -5.49
CA ALA A 200 17.32 -8.24 -6.94
C ALA A 200 17.20 -9.69 -7.42
N VAL A 201 17.81 -10.62 -6.69
CA VAL A 201 17.69 -12.07 -6.92
C VAL A 201 16.23 -12.49 -6.79
N ASP A 202 15.60 -12.15 -5.66
CA ASP A 202 14.21 -12.46 -5.35
C ASP A 202 13.25 -11.94 -6.42
N THR A 203 13.46 -10.69 -6.85
CA THR A 203 12.65 -10.06 -7.89
C THR A 203 12.80 -10.77 -9.24
N ALA A 204 14.02 -11.15 -9.61
CA ALA A 204 14.28 -11.79 -10.90
C ALA A 204 13.67 -13.20 -10.95
N THR A 205 13.84 -13.98 -9.88
CA THR A 205 13.35 -15.36 -9.78
C THR A 205 11.83 -15.41 -9.74
N GLU A 206 11.19 -14.55 -8.93
CA GLU A 206 9.72 -14.46 -8.87
C GLU A 206 9.13 -13.95 -10.19
N LEU A 207 9.77 -12.99 -10.88
CA LEU A 207 9.28 -12.53 -12.18
C LEU A 207 9.33 -13.66 -13.22
N LEU A 208 10.43 -14.41 -13.29
CA LEU A 208 10.59 -15.54 -14.20
C LEU A 208 9.54 -16.63 -13.92
N ALA A 209 9.30 -16.97 -12.66
CA ALA A 209 8.33 -17.97 -12.23
C ALA A 209 6.86 -17.51 -12.41
N TYR A 210 6.60 -16.22 -12.22
CA TYR A 210 5.26 -15.63 -12.32
C TYR A 210 4.78 -15.51 -13.77
N TYR A 211 5.68 -15.24 -14.71
CA TYR A 211 5.29 -14.95 -16.10
C TYR A 211 4.41 -16.04 -16.75
N PRO A 212 4.75 -17.34 -16.68
CA PRO A 212 3.89 -18.41 -17.21
C PRO A 212 2.50 -18.45 -16.55
N GLN A 213 2.43 -18.23 -15.23
CA GLN A 213 1.18 -18.23 -14.46
C GLN A 213 0.26 -17.08 -14.89
N GLN A 214 0.85 -15.89 -15.08
CA GLN A 214 0.14 -14.71 -15.60
C GLN A 214 -0.52 -14.99 -16.94
N VAL A 215 0.24 -15.46 -17.93
CA VAL A 215 -0.25 -15.58 -19.31
C VAL A 215 -1.25 -16.72 -19.45
N GLU A 216 -1.08 -17.80 -18.69
CA GLU A 216 -2.03 -18.91 -18.62
C GLU A 216 -3.35 -18.49 -17.94
N LYS A 217 -3.28 -17.73 -16.83
CA LYS A 217 -4.46 -17.18 -16.15
C LYS A 217 -5.23 -16.23 -17.07
N LEU A 218 -4.51 -15.36 -17.79
CA LEU A 218 -5.08 -14.41 -18.74
C LEU A 218 -5.77 -15.14 -19.90
N LEU A 219 -5.09 -16.11 -20.50
CA LEU A 219 -5.63 -16.90 -21.61
C LEU A 219 -6.94 -17.61 -21.25
N ARG A 220 -6.98 -18.28 -20.09
CA ARG A 220 -8.22 -18.94 -19.62
C ARG A 220 -9.37 -17.93 -19.51
N ARG A 221 -9.14 -16.77 -18.87
CA ARG A 221 -10.18 -15.73 -18.72
C ARG A 221 -10.65 -15.20 -20.07
N TYR A 222 -9.72 -15.03 -21.02
CA TYR A 222 -10.06 -14.61 -22.37
C TYR A 222 -10.93 -15.64 -23.09
N GLU A 223 -10.58 -16.92 -23.02
CA GLU A 223 -11.37 -18.00 -23.64
C GLU A 223 -12.75 -18.14 -23.01
N ASP A 224 -12.84 -18.05 -21.67
CA ASP A 224 -14.10 -18.04 -20.94
C ASP A 224 -15.01 -16.89 -21.40
N LEU A 225 -14.44 -15.69 -21.57
CA LEU A 225 -15.16 -14.50 -22.04
C LEU A 225 -15.53 -14.59 -23.51
N ALA A 226 -14.61 -15.01 -24.37
CA ALA A 226 -14.85 -15.19 -25.80
C ALA A 226 -15.99 -16.18 -26.04
N CYS A 227 -16.05 -17.26 -25.25
CA CYS A 227 -17.17 -18.21 -25.29
C CYS A 227 -18.50 -17.57 -24.83
N ALA A 228 -18.47 -16.63 -23.88
CA ALA A 228 -19.67 -16.04 -23.30
C ALA A 228 -20.24 -14.86 -24.11
N ILE A 229 -19.39 -13.98 -24.62
CA ILE A 229 -19.80 -12.71 -25.26
C ILE A 229 -19.19 -12.47 -26.65
N GLY A 230 -18.36 -13.40 -27.16
CA GLY A 230 -17.68 -13.29 -28.45
C GLY A 230 -16.38 -12.48 -28.39
N GLU A 231 -15.41 -12.84 -29.25
CA GLU A 231 -14.07 -12.21 -29.25
C GLU A 231 -14.10 -10.71 -29.55
N ASP A 232 -14.94 -10.27 -30.48
CA ASP A 232 -15.05 -8.86 -30.86
C ASP A 232 -15.52 -8.00 -29.68
N ALA A 233 -16.47 -8.51 -28.88
CA ALA A 233 -16.96 -7.82 -27.70
C ALA A 233 -15.87 -7.70 -26.62
N VAL A 234 -15.10 -8.77 -26.39
CA VAL A 234 -13.96 -8.74 -25.47
C VAL A 234 -12.93 -7.70 -25.93
N ARG A 235 -12.61 -7.71 -27.23
CA ARG A 235 -11.56 -6.87 -27.84
C ARG A 235 -11.95 -5.39 -27.98
N ALA A 236 -13.24 -5.06 -27.96
CA ALA A 236 -13.75 -3.70 -28.13
C ALA A 236 -13.21 -2.70 -27.08
N ALA A 237 -12.92 -3.15 -25.86
CA ALA A 237 -12.48 -2.31 -24.76
C ALA A 237 -10.99 -1.89 -24.82
N TYR A 238 -10.21 -2.48 -25.71
CA TYR A 238 -8.76 -2.28 -25.78
C TYR A 238 -8.35 -1.32 -26.89
N ASP A 239 -7.40 -0.43 -26.59
CA ASP A 239 -6.74 0.40 -27.60
C ASP A 239 -5.62 -0.35 -28.33
N ALA A 240 -4.87 0.34 -29.20
CA ALA A 240 -3.84 -0.29 -30.02
C ALA A 240 -2.72 -0.93 -29.20
N GLU A 241 -2.18 -0.21 -28.20
CA GLU A 241 -1.12 -0.71 -27.30
C GLU A 241 -1.61 -1.96 -26.56
N GLU A 242 -2.82 -1.90 -26.04
CA GLU A 242 -3.40 -2.97 -25.23
C GLU A 242 -3.75 -4.19 -26.06
N ARG A 243 -4.15 -4.03 -27.32
CA ARG A 243 -4.37 -5.15 -28.25
C ARG A 243 -3.08 -5.88 -28.59
N GLU A 244 -1.99 -5.14 -28.82
CA GLU A 244 -0.67 -5.74 -29.05
C GLU A 244 -0.21 -6.55 -27.83
N GLN A 245 -0.37 -6.00 -26.63
CA GLN A 245 -0.03 -6.68 -25.38
C GLN A 245 -0.95 -7.88 -25.09
N LEU A 246 -2.24 -7.76 -25.36
CA LEU A 246 -3.20 -8.87 -25.23
C LEU A 246 -2.79 -10.02 -26.14
N GLU A 247 -2.48 -9.75 -27.40
CA GLU A 247 -2.09 -10.79 -28.36
C GLU A 247 -0.75 -11.45 -27.98
N GLU A 248 0.23 -10.68 -27.50
CA GLU A 248 1.47 -11.20 -26.90
C GLU A 248 1.15 -12.21 -25.79
N PHE A 249 0.29 -11.83 -24.83
CA PHE A 249 -0.05 -12.70 -23.71
C PHE A 249 -0.87 -13.93 -24.12
N LEU A 250 -1.80 -13.81 -25.07
CA LEU A 250 -2.55 -14.95 -25.58
C LEU A 250 -1.65 -15.95 -26.30
N CYS A 251 -0.72 -15.46 -27.12
CA CYS A 251 0.28 -16.28 -27.80
C CYS A 251 1.14 -17.05 -26.78
N HIS A 252 1.70 -16.34 -25.80
CA HIS A 252 2.54 -16.95 -24.77
C HIS A 252 1.76 -17.92 -23.88
N GLY A 253 0.52 -17.59 -23.52
CA GLY A 253 -0.37 -18.48 -22.77
C GLY A 253 -0.64 -19.79 -23.52
N ARG A 254 -0.88 -19.74 -24.83
CA ARG A 254 -1.05 -20.94 -25.66
C ARG A 254 0.21 -21.80 -25.66
N ALA A 255 1.39 -21.19 -25.76
CA ALA A 255 2.67 -21.90 -25.70
C ALA A 255 2.91 -22.56 -24.34
N VAL A 256 2.63 -21.87 -23.23
CA VAL A 256 2.71 -22.42 -21.86
C VAL A 256 1.80 -23.64 -21.70
N ARG A 257 0.54 -23.53 -22.13
CA ARG A 257 -0.41 -24.64 -22.07
C ARG A 257 0.01 -25.83 -22.95
N ALA A 258 0.57 -25.56 -24.13
CA ALA A 258 1.12 -26.60 -25.00
C ALA A 258 2.30 -27.33 -24.35
N GLU A 259 3.19 -26.60 -23.68
CA GLU A 259 4.30 -27.18 -22.93
C GLU A 259 3.82 -28.06 -21.76
N ARG A 260 2.80 -27.61 -21.01
CA ARG A 260 2.17 -28.46 -19.99
C ARG A 260 1.58 -29.75 -20.57
N ALA A 261 0.89 -29.66 -21.70
CA ALA A 261 0.30 -30.82 -22.37
C ALA A 261 1.38 -31.80 -22.85
N ARG A 262 2.47 -31.28 -23.43
CA ARG A 262 3.64 -32.05 -23.86
C ARG A 262 4.30 -32.78 -22.68
N ALA A 263 4.59 -32.06 -21.60
CA ALA A 263 5.21 -32.63 -20.40
C ALA A 263 4.32 -33.69 -19.74
N ALA A 264 3.01 -33.45 -19.66
CA ALA A 264 2.04 -34.43 -19.17
C ALA A 264 2.02 -35.70 -20.04
N ALA A 265 2.05 -35.56 -21.38
CA ALA A 265 2.12 -36.70 -22.30
C ALA A 265 3.43 -37.49 -22.19
N ALA A 266 4.52 -36.84 -21.80
CA ALA A 266 5.83 -37.45 -21.57
C ALA A 266 6.04 -37.95 -20.13
N GLY A 267 5.12 -37.68 -19.20
CA GLY A 267 5.25 -38.07 -17.79
C GLY A 267 6.32 -37.29 -17.01
N GLU A 268 6.60 -36.05 -17.42
CA GLU A 268 7.63 -35.19 -16.83
C GLU A 268 7.06 -33.85 -16.35
N MET A 269 7.90 -33.07 -15.67
CA MET A 269 7.55 -31.70 -15.27
C MET A 269 7.69 -30.74 -16.46
N PRO A 270 6.79 -29.75 -16.62
CA PRO A 270 6.91 -28.74 -17.67
C PRO A 270 8.24 -27.97 -17.57
N ASP A 271 8.93 -27.82 -18.69
CA ASP A 271 10.13 -26.98 -18.81
C ASP A 271 9.81 -25.71 -19.59
N PHE A 272 9.57 -24.63 -18.85
CA PHE A 272 9.27 -23.33 -19.45
C PHE A 272 10.52 -22.55 -19.86
N LEU A 273 11.72 -22.97 -19.47
CA LEU A 273 12.94 -22.18 -19.68
C LEU A 273 13.26 -21.92 -21.15
N PRO A 274 13.10 -22.87 -22.09
CA PRO A 274 13.25 -22.60 -23.53
C PRO A 274 12.30 -21.51 -24.03
N LEU A 275 11.03 -21.54 -23.62
CA LEU A 275 10.04 -20.53 -23.98
C LEU A 275 10.43 -19.17 -23.41
N LEU A 276 10.74 -19.11 -22.11
CA LEU A 276 11.11 -17.87 -21.43
C LEU A 276 12.36 -17.22 -22.06
N ARG A 277 13.37 -18.02 -22.43
CA ARG A 277 14.56 -17.55 -23.17
C ARG A 277 14.21 -17.05 -24.57
N SER A 278 13.29 -17.71 -25.28
CA SER A 278 12.83 -17.26 -26.60
C SER A 278 12.13 -15.89 -26.54
N TRP A 279 11.54 -15.54 -25.39
CA TRP A 279 10.95 -14.24 -25.10
C TRP A 279 11.94 -13.25 -24.46
N GLY A 280 13.23 -13.60 -24.44
CA GLY A 280 14.34 -12.80 -23.96
C GLY A 280 14.69 -12.94 -22.48
N GLY A 281 13.92 -13.71 -21.71
CA GLY A 281 14.22 -14.08 -20.33
C GLY A 281 14.26 -12.92 -19.33
N VAL A 282 14.89 -13.18 -18.19
CA VAL A 282 15.05 -12.23 -17.08
C VAL A 282 16.52 -12.13 -16.72
N SER A 283 17.06 -10.91 -16.67
CA SER A 283 18.46 -10.67 -16.29
C SER A 283 18.59 -9.65 -15.17
N ILE A 284 19.45 -9.95 -14.19
CA ILE A 284 19.92 -8.99 -13.20
C ILE A 284 21.03 -8.17 -13.84
N VAL A 285 20.95 -6.84 -13.72
CA VAL A 285 21.98 -5.91 -14.18
C VAL A 285 22.58 -5.21 -12.97
N TYR A 286 23.89 -5.33 -12.81
CA TYR A 286 24.61 -4.78 -11.67
C TYR A 286 25.79 -3.91 -12.12
N ARG A 287 25.97 -2.77 -11.46
CA ARG A 287 27.01 -1.79 -11.79
C ARG A 287 28.45 -2.23 -11.50
N LYS A 288 28.64 -3.38 -10.83
CA LYS A 288 29.95 -3.98 -10.54
C LYS A 288 29.95 -5.45 -10.94
N ARG A 289 31.00 -6.19 -10.58
CA ARG A 289 31.03 -7.65 -10.76
C ARG A 289 30.04 -8.34 -9.82
N LEU A 290 29.60 -9.52 -10.22
CA LEU A 290 28.84 -10.50 -9.44
C LEU A 290 29.51 -10.74 -8.09
N VAL A 291 30.83 -10.98 -8.10
CA VAL A 291 31.62 -11.21 -6.87
C VAL A 291 31.67 -9.99 -5.94
N ASP A 292 31.36 -8.80 -6.46
CA ASP A 292 31.25 -7.57 -5.68
C ASP A 292 29.83 -7.30 -5.18
N SER A 293 28.84 -8.09 -5.65
CA SER A 293 27.45 -7.93 -5.27
C SER A 293 27.21 -8.35 -3.81
N PRO A 294 26.36 -7.63 -3.05
CA PRO A 294 25.97 -8.04 -1.70
C PRO A 294 25.35 -9.44 -1.66
N ALA A 295 24.55 -9.82 -2.66
CA ALA A 295 23.96 -11.16 -2.75
C ALA A 295 25.05 -12.23 -2.78
N TYR A 296 26.08 -12.07 -3.62
CA TYR A 296 27.18 -13.03 -3.68
C TYR A 296 27.99 -13.08 -2.37
N ARG A 297 28.37 -11.91 -1.83
CA ARG A 297 29.23 -11.85 -0.63
C ARG A 297 28.57 -12.41 0.63
N LEU A 298 27.26 -12.26 0.74
CA LEU A 298 26.51 -12.67 1.93
C LEU A 298 25.85 -14.04 1.75
N ASN A 299 25.35 -14.34 0.54
CA ASN A 299 24.48 -15.48 0.24
C ASN A 299 24.73 -16.01 -1.20
N HIS A 300 25.97 -16.38 -1.54
CA HIS A 300 26.31 -16.87 -2.89
C HIS A 300 25.49 -18.09 -3.36
N GLU A 301 24.96 -18.90 -2.44
CA GLU A 301 24.09 -20.03 -2.73
C GLU A 301 22.80 -19.59 -3.45
N GLU A 302 22.19 -18.48 -3.03
CA GLU A 302 20.99 -17.92 -3.67
C GLU A 302 21.26 -17.46 -5.11
N VAL A 303 22.44 -16.90 -5.33
CA VAL A 303 22.91 -16.50 -6.66
C VAL A 303 23.10 -17.74 -7.54
N ALA A 304 23.75 -18.78 -7.03
CA ALA A 304 23.95 -20.03 -7.77
C ALA A 304 22.61 -20.64 -8.20
N LYS A 305 21.62 -20.70 -7.28
CA LYS A 305 20.27 -21.18 -7.60
C LYS A 305 19.53 -20.32 -8.62
N ALA A 306 19.68 -19.00 -8.57
CA ALA A 306 19.10 -18.14 -9.61
C ALA A 306 19.70 -18.40 -11.00
N LEU A 307 21.01 -18.63 -11.08
CA LEU A 307 21.66 -18.99 -12.35
C LEU A 307 21.22 -20.37 -12.85
N GLU A 308 21.06 -21.35 -11.96
CA GLU A 308 20.50 -22.68 -12.28
C GLU A 308 19.07 -22.60 -12.85
N GLU A 309 18.23 -21.71 -12.30
CA GLU A 309 16.86 -21.43 -12.80
C GLU A 309 16.84 -20.67 -14.14
N GLY A 310 18.00 -20.23 -14.63
CA GLY A 310 18.14 -19.57 -15.93
C GLY A 310 18.06 -18.04 -15.89
N ILE A 311 18.20 -17.42 -14.71
CA ILE A 311 18.35 -15.97 -14.59
C ILE A 311 19.70 -15.52 -15.15
N GLY A 312 19.70 -14.52 -16.03
CA GLY A 312 20.92 -13.89 -16.50
C GLY A 312 21.54 -12.96 -15.46
N PHE A 313 22.86 -12.81 -15.45
CA PHE A 313 23.54 -11.80 -14.65
C PHE A 313 24.51 -11.00 -15.52
N ILE A 314 24.25 -9.69 -15.65
CA ILE A 314 25.02 -8.77 -16.47
C ILE A 314 25.76 -7.81 -15.53
N GLU A 315 27.06 -8.02 -15.41
CA GLU A 315 27.95 -7.25 -14.54
C GLU A 315 28.28 -5.88 -15.15
N ASN A 316 28.90 -4.98 -14.37
CA ASN A 316 29.58 -3.76 -14.80
C ASN A 316 28.74 -2.79 -15.66
N LEU A 317 27.43 -2.70 -15.43
CA LEU A 317 26.54 -1.75 -16.14
C LEU A 317 25.78 -0.87 -15.16
N ASP A 318 25.90 0.45 -15.32
CA ASP A 318 25.14 1.44 -14.56
C ASP A 318 24.08 2.09 -15.47
N PRO A 319 22.80 2.16 -15.06
CA PRO A 319 21.72 2.61 -15.93
C PRO A 319 21.72 4.12 -16.15
N GLU A 320 21.42 4.57 -17.38
CA GLU A 320 21.37 6.00 -17.72
C GLU A 320 19.99 6.46 -18.16
N GLU A 321 19.33 5.70 -19.03
CA GLU A 321 18.04 6.08 -19.62
C GLU A 321 17.19 4.84 -19.92
N ALA A 322 15.94 4.86 -19.48
CA ALA A 322 14.94 3.96 -20.01
C ALA A 322 14.38 4.51 -21.32
N ILE A 323 14.49 3.72 -22.39
CA ILE A 323 14.12 4.13 -23.74
C ILE A 323 12.67 3.72 -23.99
N PRO A 324 11.77 4.67 -24.29
CA PRO A 324 10.38 4.37 -24.60
C PRO A 324 10.19 3.81 -26.01
N ASP A 325 9.15 3.01 -26.20
CA ASP A 325 8.55 2.71 -27.50
C ASP A 325 7.61 3.84 -27.98
N THR A 326 6.89 3.57 -29.07
CA THR A 326 5.89 4.47 -29.65
C THR A 326 4.73 4.79 -28.71
N PHE A 327 4.45 3.92 -27.74
CA PHE A 327 3.41 4.10 -26.75
C PHE A 327 3.92 4.75 -25.45
N GLN A 328 5.24 4.95 -25.26
CA GLN A 328 5.84 5.36 -23.97
C GLN A 328 5.91 4.25 -22.92
N HIS A 329 5.94 2.99 -23.38
CA HIS A 329 6.31 1.83 -22.58
C HIS A 329 7.79 1.53 -22.80
N VAL A 330 8.50 1.04 -21.78
CA VAL A 330 9.93 0.74 -21.90
C VAL A 330 10.16 -0.34 -22.97
N ARG A 331 11.09 -0.09 -23.90
CA ARG A 331 11.53 -1.08 -24.90
C ARG A 331 12.96 -1.56 -24.68
N ALA A 332 13.78 -0.70 -24.10
CA ALA A 332 15.19 -0.95 -23.84
C ALA A 332 15.69 -0.03 -22.72
N VAL A 333 16.85 -0.34 -22.17
CA VAL A 333 17.55 0.49 -21.19
C VAL A 333 18.98 0.70 -21.68
N ARG A 334 19.39 1.96 -21.70
CA ARG A 334 20.78 2.36 -21.95
C ARG A 334 21.56 2.33 -20.66
N PHE A 335 22.72 1.72 -20.70
CA PHE A 335 23.67 1.62 -19.61
C PHE A 335 25.02 2.17 -20.03
N ARG A 336 25.80 2.64 -19.05
CA ARG A 336 27.21 2.95 -19.19
C ARG A 336 28.05 1.87 -18.55
N ARG A 337 29.03 1.36 -19.30
CA ARG A 337 29.97 0.34 -18.82
C ARG A 337 30.83 0.91 -17.71
N GLN A 338 30.93 0.17 -16.61
CA GLN A 338 31.74 0.49 -15.45
C GLN A 338 33.07 -0.28 -15.50
N LEU A 339 34.17 0.42 -15.24
CA LEU A 339 35.51 -0.16 -15.18
C LEU A 339 36.00 -0.12 -13.74
N ARG A 340 36.64 -1.20 -13.30
CA ARG A 340 37.34 -1.26 -12.03
C ARG A 340 38.78 -0.81 -12.25
N LEU A 341 39.20 0.24 -11.57
CA LEU A 341 40.58 0.73 -11.59
C LEU A 341 41.48 -0.16 -10.70
N ASP A 342 42.79 -0.05 -10.89
CA ASP A 342 43.79 -0.84 -10.14
C ASP A 342 43.73 -0.60 -8.62
N ASP A 343 43.31 0.60 -8.20
CA ASP A 343 43.08 0.96 -6.79
C ASP A 343 41.79 0.36 -6.19
N GLY A 344 41.02 -0.38 -7.01
CA GLY A 344 39.78 -1.03 -6.63
C GLY A 344 38.53 -0.13 -6.71
N THR A 345 38.68 1.14 -7.09
CA THR A 345 37.56 2.05 -7.33
C THR A 345 36.87 1.76 -8.67
N TRP A 346 35.69 2.35 -8.87
CA TRP A 346 34.88 2.14 -10.06
C TRP A 346 34.69 3.47 -10.77
N THR A 347 34.90 3.49 -12.08
CA THR A 347 34.66 4.65 -12.93
C THR A 347 33.82 4.27 -14.14
N ALA A 348 33.10 5.24 -14.69
CA ALA A 348 32.34 5.06 -15.91
C ALA A 348 33.28 5.15 -17.13
N SER A 349 33.12 4.23 -18.08
CA SER A 349 33.79 4.30 -19.39
C SER A 349 32.96 5.09 -20.40
N GLU A 350 33.52 5.30 -21.60
CA GLU A 350 32.80 5.88 -22.75
C GLU A 350 31.89 4.85 -23.45
N GLU A 351 32.02 3.56 -23.13
CA GLU A 351 31.21 2.51 -23.75
C GLU A 351 29.78 2.52 -23.20
N VAL A 352 28.83 2.61 -24.14
CA VAL A 352 27.39 2.59 -23.89
C VAL A 352 26.81 1.28 -24.42
N VAL A 353 26.01 0.62 -23.59
CA VAL A 353 25.34 -0.65 -23.91
C VAL A 353 23.84 -0.47 -23.80
N GLU A 354 23.10 -0.84 -24.85
CA GLU A 354 21.65 -0.86 -24.84
C GLU A 354 21.14 -2.31 -24.74
N LEU A 355 20.28 -2.58 -23.74
CA LEU A 355 19.69 -3.90 -23.52
C LEU A 355 18.17 -3.83 -23.70
N PRO A 356 17.54 -4.78 -24.42
CA PRO A 356 16.09 -4.80 -24.59
C PRO A 356 15.39 -5.13 -23.26
N ALA A 357 14.30 -4.43 -22.98
CA ALA A 357 13.50 -4.63 -21.78
C ALA A 357 12.06 -4.14 -22.02
N ARG A 358 11.08 -5.01 -21.82
CA ARG A 358 9.65 -4.65 -21.72
C ARG A 358 9.17 -4.53 -20.28
N ALA A 359 9.96 -4.98 -19.32
CA ALA A 359 9.80 -4.69 -17.91
C ALA A 359 11.16 -4.38 -17.26
N LEU A 360 11.19 -3.38 -16.39
CA LEU A 360 12.38 -3.00 -15.62
C LEU A 360 12.04 -2.88 -14.15
N LEU A 361 12.70 -3.67 -13.29
CA LEU A 361 12.44 -3.67 -11.86
C LEU A 361 13.68 -3.15 -11.12
N VAL A 362 13.50 -2.12 -10.28
CA VAL A 362 14.61 -1.47 -9.58
C VAL A 362 14.68 -1.94 -8.13
N ALA A 363 15.77 -2.66 -7.81
CA ALA A 363 16.10 -3.23 -6.49
C ALA A 363 17.36 -2.58 -5.90
N ALA A 364 17.35 -1.24 -5.76
CA ALA A 364 18.50 -0.45 -5.33
C ALA A 364 18.66 -0.31 -3.80
N GLY A 365 17.95 -1.13 -3.01
CA GLY A 365 17.94 -1.07 -1.55
C GLY A 365 16.90 -0.09 -0.98
N THR A 366 16.76 -0.08 0.35
CA THR A 366 15.76 0.69 1.11
C THR A 366 16.42 1.48 2.24
N SER A 367 15.75 2.53 2.71
CA SER A 367 16.08 3.21 3.98
C SER A 367 15.25 2.62 5.12
N PRO A 368 15.63 2.82 6.38
CA PRO A 368 14.80 2.51 7.54
C PRO A 368 13.44 3.24 7.53
N ASN A 369 12.43 2.67 8.17
CA ASN A 369 11.14 3.33 8.36
C ASN A 369 11.19 4.28 9.57
N VAL A 370 11.45 5.56 9.31
CA VAL A 370 11.40 6.65 10.30
C VAL A 370 10.19 7.56 10.09
N THR A 371 9.13 7.05 9.45
CA THR A 371 8.00 7.86 8.98
C THR A 371 7.28 8.61 10.10
N TYR A 372 7.22 8.06 11.32
CA TYR A 372 6.59 8.75 12.45
C TYR A 372 7.19 10.14 12.68
N GLU A 373 8.53 10.27 12.68
CA GLU A 373 9.19 11.57 12.84
C GLU A 373 8.90 12.53 11.67
N LYS A 374 8.69 11.99 10.47
CA LYS A 374 8.35 12.82 9.30
C LYS A 374 6.91 13.36 9.37
N GLU A 375 6.01 12.63 10.02
CA GLU A 375 4.61 13.03 10.20
C GLU A 375 4.43 13.91 11.44
N PHE A 376 5.21 13.67 12.49
CA PHE A 376 5.19 14.40 13.75
C PHE A 376 6.60 14.93 14.10
N PRO A 377 7.11 15.92 13.36
CA PRO A 377 8.46 16.45 13.58
C PRO A 377 8.70 16.89 15.02
N GLY A 378 9.82 16.48 15.59
CA GLY A 378 10.24 16.79 16.96
C GLY A 378 9.96 15.67 17.97
N THR A 379 9.37 14.55 17.55
CA THR A 379 9.12 13.39 18.43
C THR A 379 10.40 12.59 18.68
N PHE A 380 11.19 12.36 17.63
CA PHE A 380 12.43 11.59 17.65
C PHE A 380 13.55 12.37 16.97
N ARG A 381 14.71 12.42 17.61
CA ARG A 381 15.95 12.84 16.94
C ARG A 381 16.39 11.74 15.99
N LEU A 382 16.77 12.14 14.77
CA LEU A 382 17.42 11.27 13.81
C LEU A 382 18.94 11.44 13.89
N ASP A 383 19.67 10.46 13.38
CA ASP A 383 21.12 10.57 13.23
C ASP A 383 21.53 11.75 12.33
N ARG A 384 22.84 12.04 12.28
CA ARG A 384 23.38 13.18 11.49
C ARG A 384 23.05 13.11 9.99
N GLN A 385 22.70 11.94 9.48
CA GLN A 385 22.35 11.73 8.07
C GLN A 385 20.83 11.65 7.85
N SER A 386 20.05 11.83 8.92
CA SER A 386 18.59 11.68 8.95
C SER A 386 18.11 10.34 8.39
N ARG A 387 18.87 9.27 8.63
CA ARG A 387 18.59 7.91 8.13
C ARG A 387 17.99 6.99 9.18
N PHE A 388 18.52 7.02 10.39
CA PHE A 388 18.11 6.18 11.51
C PHE A 388 17.65 7.05 12.68
N PHE A 389 16.89 6.48 13.63
CA PHE A 389 16.71 7.09 14.93
C PHE A 389 18.05 7.25 15.64
N GLU A 390 18.25 8.37 16.33
CA GLU A 390 19.46 8.58 17.14
C GLU A 390 19.50 7.58 18.31
N PRO A 391 20.54 6.73 18.40
CA PRO A 391 20.58 5.64 19.36
C PRO A 391 20.87 6.15 20.78
N HIS A 392 20.07 5.73 21.75
CA HIS A 392 20.17 6.04 23.16
C HIS A 392 20.14 4.78 24.01
N ARG A 393 20.80 4.84 25.17
CA ARG A 393 20.67 3.85 26.24
C ARG A 393 19.96 4.48 27.42
N VAL A 394 19.38 3.64 28.27
CA VAL A 394 18.82 4.08 29.53
C VAL A 394 19.88 3.97 30.61
N VAL A 395 19.97 4.99 31.48
CA VAL A 395 20.81 4.95 32.68
C VAL A 395 19.97 5.23 33.92
N LYS A 396 20.26 4.52 35.00
CA LYS A 396 19.61 4.75 36.29
C LYS A 396 20.32 5.89 37.01
N THR A 397 19.57 6.91 37.37
CA THR A 397 20.05 8.07 38.14
C THR A 397 20.12 7.73 39.63
N ASP A 398 20.83 8.55 40.40
CA ASP A 398 20.93 8.42 41.86
C ASP A 398 19.55 8.47 42.56
N SER A 399 18.56 9.12 41.93
CA SER A 399 17.18 9.18 42.39
C SER A 399 16.39 7.87 42.19
N GLY A 400 17.01 6.86 41.56
CA GLY A 400 16.37 5.60 41.16
C GLY A 400 15.56 5.68 39.87
N ARG A 401 15.37 6.88 39.30
CA ARG A 401 14.69 7.10 38.01
C ARG A 401 15.61 6.80 36.83
N PHE A 402 15.02 6.47 35.70
CA PHE A 402 15.72 6.28 34.44
C PHE A 402 15.77 7.57 33.61
N ARG A 403 16.83 7.74 32.81
CA ARG A 403 16.97 8.80 31.79
C ARG A 403 17.67 8.26 30.55
N LEU A 404 17.54 8.94 29.42
CA LEU A 404 18.25 8.59 28.19
C LEU A 404 19.61 9.30 28.06
N GLU A 405 20.59 8.58 27.52
CA GLU A 405 21.88 9.12 27.09
C GLU A 405 22.22 8.61 25.68
N PRO A 406 22.73 9.45 24.76
CA PRO A 406 23.19 9.00 23.46
C PRO A 406 24.23 7.89 23.58
N HIS A 407 24.04 6.80 22.82
CA HIS A 407 24.94 5.66 22.84
C HIS A 407 24.88 4.93 21.50
N PRO A 408 26.01 4.67 20.81
CA PRO A 408 26.01 4.12 19.44
C PRO A 408 25.37 2.73 19.31
N GLU A 409 25.30 1.98 20.41
CA GLU A 409 24.67 0.65 20.48
C GLU A 409 23.36 0.64 21.28
N GLY A 410 22.79 1.81 21.51
CA GLY A 410 21.57 1.98 22.28
C GLY A 410 20.32 1.50 21.53
N PHE A 411 19.41 0.82 22.23
CA PHE A 411 18.13 0.35 21.68
C PHE A 411 16.99 1.37 21.79
N PHE A 412 17.22 2.53 22.42
CA PHE A 412 16.19 3.54 22.66
C PHE A 412 16.31 4.68 21.66
N THR A 413 15.16 5.17 21.19
CA THR A 413 15.08 6.46 20.49
C THR A 413 15.37 7.60 21.46
N SER A 414 15.31 8.85 21.01
CA SER A 414 15.42 10.01 21.91
C SER A 414 14.14 10.34 22.69
N TYR A 415 13.08 9.54 22.58
CA TYR A 415 11.80 9.84 23.21
C TYR A 415 11.85 9.60 24.73
N GLU A 416 11.61 10.65 25.50
CA GLU A 416 11.48 10.62 26.96
C GLU A 416 10.32 11.52 27.40
N SER A 417 9.28 10.93 28.00
CA SER A 417 8.15 11.68 28.54
C SER A 417 7.57 10.97 29.77
N ASP A 418 7.53 11.65 30.91
CA ASP A 418 7.03 11.10 32.20
C ASP A 418 7.65 9.76 32.59
N GLY A 419 8.95 9.57 32.32
CA GLY A 419 9.65 8.30 32.58
C GLY A 419 9.26 7.16 31.65
N ARG A 420 8.56 7.44 30.53
CA ARG A 420 8.28 6.50 29.45
C ARG A 420 9.29 6.68 28.32
N PHE A 421 9.68 5.56 27.73
CA PHE A 421 10.69 5.48 26.69
C PHE A 421 10.18 4.68 25.50
N ILE A 422 10.81 4.84 24.34
CA ILE A 422 10.50 4.09 23.13
C ILE A 422 11.78 3.45 22.59
N SER A 423 11.74 2.14 22.36
CA SER A 423 12.85 1.38 21.78
C SER A 423 12.59 0.97 20.34
N TYR A 424 13.64 0.57 19.62
CA TYR A 424 13.57 0.25 18.19
C TYR A 424 14.52 -0.88 17.78
N TYR A 425 14.13 -1.64 16.75
CA TYR A 425 14.71 -2.95 16.43
C TYR A 425 14.76 -3.23 14.92
N GLY A 426 15.48 -4.29 14.53
CA GLY A 426 15.53 -4.77 13.15
C GLY A 426 16.20 -3.79 12.20
N ASP A 427 15.60 -3.62 11.02
CA ASP A 427 16.09 -2.68 10.01
C ASP A 427 16.01 -1.21 10.44
N ASN A 428 15.26 -0.90 11.51
CA ASN A 428 15.31 0.42 12.12
C ASN A 428 16.61 0.68 12.89
N HIS A 429 17.39 -0.34 13.23
CA HIS A 429 18.60 -0.21 14.02
C HIS A 429 19.86 -0.36 13.14
N PRO A 430 20.78 0.62 13.13
CA PRO A 430 21.91 0.66 12.18
C PRO A 430 22.83 -0.56 12.24
N ARG A 431 23.07 -1.10 13.44
CA ARG A 431 23.86 -2.34 13.64
C ARG A 431 23.20 -3.60 13.07
N TYR A 432 21.86 -3.66 13.09
CA TYR A 432 21.09 -4.88 12.81
C TYR A 432 20.38 -4.86 11.45
N ALA A 433 20.44 -3.75 10.72
CA ALA A 433 19.82 -3.65 9.41
C ALA A 433 20.45 -4.59 8.37
N GLY A 434 19.57 -5.15 7.52
CA GLY A 434 19.95 -5.77 6.25
C GLY A 434 19.72 -7.27 6.10
N ASN A 435 19.44 -8.04 7.18
CA ASN A 435 18.99 -9.43 7.04
C ASN A 435 18.15 -9.93 8.23
N VAL A 436 17.40 -11.01 7.99
CA VAL A 436 16.47 -11.63 8.94
C VAL A 436 17.16 -12.03 10.25
N VAL A 437 18.34 -12.66 10.18
CA VAL A 437 19.06 -13.14 11.37
C VAL A 437 19.48 -11.97 12.26
N LYS A 438 20.01 -10.89 11.68
CA LYS A 438 20.35 -9.67 12.41
C LYS A 438 19.10 -9.02 13.01
N ALA A 439 17.98 -9.00 12.28
CA ALA A 439 16.74 -8.48 12.82
C ALA A 439 16.25 -9.27 14.04
N MET A 440 16.31 -10.60 14.00
CA MET A 440 16.00 -11.45 15.15
C MET A 440 17.02 -11.26 16.29
N ALA A 441 18.30 -11.08 15.97
CA ALA A 441 19.35 -10.81 16.96
C ALA A 441 19.11 -9.50 17.70
N SER A 442 18.64 -8.45 17.01
CA SER A 442 18.30 -7.18 17.66
C SER A 442 17.25 -7.35 18.76
N ALA A 443 16.24 -8.20 18.52
CA ALA A 443 15.21 -8.49 19.51
C ALA A 443 15.78 -9.27 20.70
N LYS A 444 16.65 -10.27 20.43
CA LYS A 444 17.33 -11.06 21.47
C LYS A 444 18.27 -10.21 22.34
N ASP A 445 18.94 -9.24 21.75
CA ASP A 445 19.90 -8.41 22.47
C ASP A 445 19.18 -7.28 23.24
N GLY A 446 18.18 -6.65 22.62
CA GLY A 446 17.52 -5.45 23.16
C GLY A 446 16.37 -5.72 24.14
N TYR A 447 15.72 -6.90 24.13
CA TYR A 447 14.60 -7.16 25.05
C TYR A 447 15.00 -7.00 26.53
N ARG A 448 16.24 -7.33 26.87
CA ARG A 448 16.79 -7.22 28.23
C ARG A 448 16.89 -5.77 28.69
N GLU A 449 17.18 -4.86 27.78
CA GLU A 449 17.24 -3.43 28.08
C GLU A 449 15.86 -2.88 28.41
N VAL A 450 14.81 -3.37 27.74
CA VAL A 450 13.41 -3.06 28.10
C VAL A 450 13.04 -3.70 29.44
N SER A 451 13.38 -4.97 29.67
CA SER A 451 13.10 -5.64 30.96
C SER A 451 13.69 -4.90 32.16
N ARG A 452 14.87 -4.30 32.03
CA ARG A 452 15.53 -3.53 33.11
C ARG A 452 14.78 -2.29 33.56
N LEU A 453 13.85 -1.77 32.75
CA LEU A 453 13.02 -0.63 33.12
C LEU A 453 12.02 -0.97 34.23
N PHE A 454 11.72 -2.25 34.43
CA PHE A 454 10.61 -2.71 35.24
C PHE A 454 11.06 -3.68 36.34
N ASP A 455 10.44 -3.58 37.52
CA ASP A 455 10.62 -4.57 38.58
C ASP A 455 9.67 -5.76 38.35
N LEU A 456 10.11 -6.69 37.50
CA LEU A 456 9.32 -7.87 37.13
C LEU A 456 9.16 -8.87 38.29
N ALA A 457 10.08 -8.85 39.27
CA ALA A 457 10.02 -9.72 40.43
C ALA A 457 8.90 -9.29 41.39
N ALA A 458 8.70 -7.99 41.57
CA ALA A 458 7.59 -7.45 42.36
C ALA A 458 6.21 -7.76 41.75
N GLY A 459 6.09 -7.79 40.42
CA GLY A 459 4.82 -8.06 39.72
C GLY A 459 4.32 -9.51 39.83
N GLY A 460 5.21 -10.47 40.14
CA GLY A 460 4.86 -11.89 40.28
C GLY A 460 4.16 -12.27 41.59
N ALA A 461 4.31 -11.46 42.65
CA ALA A 461 3.96 -11.83 44.03
C ALA A 461 2.56 -11.37 44.52
N GLY A 462 1.66 -10.89 43.63
CA GLY A 462 0.34 -10.31 43.99
C GLY A 462 -0.89 -10.96 43.31
N ASP A 463 -2.04 -10.25 43.31
CA ASP A 463 -3.35 -10.69 42.75
C ASP A 463 -3.29 -11.07 41.26
N ALA A 464 -3.09 -12.36 40.98
CA ALA A 464 -3.04 -12.89 39.62
C ALA A 464 -4.37 -12.71 38.88
N ALA A 465 -5.51 -12.87 39.57
CA ALA A 465 -6.82 -12.71 38.97
C ALA A 465 -7.09 -11.26 38.57
N GLY A 466 -6.63 -10.29 39.36
CA GLY A 466 -6.66 -8.86 39.02
C GLY A 466 -5.88 -8.55 37.76
N ARG A 467 -4.68 -9.12 37.61
CA ARG A 467 -3.87 -8.96 36.39
C ARG A 467 -4.55 -9.58 35.18
N GLU A 468 -5.12 -10.78 35.31
CA GLU A 468 -5.88 -11.39 34.21
C GLU A 468 -7.09 -10.55 33.80
N ARG A 469 -7.81 -9.96 34.75
CA ARG A 469 -8.91 -9.01 34.46
C ARG A 469 -8.42 -7.74 33.77
N HIS A 470 -7.27 -7.20 34.18
CA HIS A 470 -6.64 -6.04 33.54
C HIS A 470 -6.31 -6.33 32.07
N TRP A 471 -5.64 -7.46 31.79
CA TRP A 471 -5.34 -7.88 30.43
C TRP A 471 -6.60 -8.08 29.58
N ALA A 472 -7.61 -8.77 30.11
CA ALA A 472 -8.88 -8.98 29.41
C ALA A 472 -9.59 -7.64 29.10
N GLY A 473 -9.56 -6.69 30.04
CA GLY A 473 -10.09 -5.34 29.84
C GLY A 473 -9.35 -4.57 28.75
N LEU A 474 -8.02 -4.63 28.72
CA LEU A 474 -7.20 -4.02 27.67
C LEU A 474 -7.54 -4.62 26.29
N VAL A 475 -7.57 -5.95 26.17
CA VAL A 475 -7.88 -6.64 24.91
C VAL A 475 -9.29 -6.30 24.44
N ALA A 476 -10.29 -6.30 25.32
CA ALA A 476 -11.67 -5.94 24.97
C ALA A 476 -11.76 -4.49 24.44
N LYS A 477 -11.04 -3.55 25.10
CA LYS A 477 -10.95 -2.16 24.64
C LYS A 477 -10.30 -2.06 23.27
N LEU A 478 -9.18 -2.76 23.05
CA LEU A 478 -8.45 -2.71 21.77
C LEU A 478 -9.18 -3.44 20.64
N ASP A 479 -9.91 -4.52 20.94
CA ASP A 479 -10.78 -5.19 19.98
C ASP A 479 -11.87 -4.24 19.47
N ASP A 480 -12.45 -3.43 20.36
CA ASP A 480 -13.42 -2.38 20.01
C ASP A 480 -12.81 -1.26 19.16
N GLU A 481 -11.62 -0.80 19.54
CA GLU A 481 -10.95 0.36 18.93
C GLU A 481 -10.29 0.05 17.58
N LEU A 482 -9.63 -1.10 17.47
CA LEU A 482 -8.71 -1.43 16.37
C LEU A 482 -9.26 -2.44 15.37
N THR A 483 -10.47 -2.99 15.58
CA THR A 483 -11.13 -3.86 14.61
C THR A 483 -12.24 -3.12 13.88
N ALA A 484 -12.20 -3.14 12.55
CA ALA A 484 -13.25 -2.55 11.73
C ALA A 484 -14.31 -3.56 11.30
N THR A 485 -15.57 -3.17 11.40
CA THR A 485 -16.73 -3.95 10.91
C THR A 485 -17.61 -3.10 10.02
N VAL A 486 -18.17 -3.71 8.99
CA VAL A 486 -19.13 -3.05 8.09
C VAL A 486 -20.43 -2.84 8.85
N VAL A 487 -20.96 -1.62 8.81
CA VAL A 487 -22.27 -1.26 9.35
C VAL A 487 -23.30 -1.30 8.25
N GLU A 488 -23.00 -0.66 7.12
CA GLU A 488 -23.91 -0.56 5.98
C GLU A 488 -23.13 -0.34 4.68
N VAL A 489 -23.70 -0.83 3.58
CA VAL A 489 -23.26 -0.50 2.21
C VAL A 489 -24.45 0.05 1.46
N GLN A 490 -24.42 1.34 1.13
CA GLN A 490 -25.51 2.05 0.46
C GLN A 490 -25.13 2.32 -1.00
N ARG A 491 -25.97 1.91 -1.95
CA ARG A 491 -25.80 2.28 -3.36
C ARG A 491 -26.36 3.69 -3.57
N LEU A 492 -25.48 4.63 -3.88
CA LEU A 492 -25.83 6.04 -4.12
C LEU A 492 -26.26 6.28 -5.56
N THR A 493 -25.59 5.62 -6.51
CA THR A 493 -25.92 5.68 -7.95
C THR A 493 -25.66 4.31 -8.59
N GLY A 494 -25.89 4.19 -9.91
CA GLY A 494 -25.57 2.95 -10.64
C GLY A 494 -24.12 2.49 -10.52
N THR A 495 -23.18 3.38 -10.20
CA THR A 495 -21.74 3.06 -10.11
C THR A 495 -21.06 3.52 -8.83
N ILE A 496 -21.80 4.10 -7.88
CA ILE A 496 -21.23 4.67 -6.65
C ILE A 496 -21.86 3.99 -5.43
N VAL A 497 -21.01 3.53 -4.52
CA VAL A 497 -21.42 2.95 -3.23
C VAL A 497 -20.74 3.67 -2.07
N GLU A 498 -21.51 3.90 -1.01
CA GLU A 498 -21.02 4.37 0.29
C GLU A 498 -20.87 3.17 1.22
N ILE A 499 -19.69 3.01 1.80
CA ILE A 499 -19.36 1.98 2.78
C ILE A 499 -19.20 2.65 4.14
N VAL A 500 -20.13 2.36 5.04
CA VAL A 500 -20.06 2.81 6.44
C VAL A 500 -19.51 1.67 7.28
N VAL A 501 -18.43 1.94 8.01
CA VAL A 501 -17.79 1.00 8.93
C VAL A 501 -17.79 1.56 10.34
N ARG A 502 -17.83 0.68 11.33
CA ARG A 502 -17.45 1.01 12.71
C ARG A 502 -15.96 0.74 12.85
N ALA A 503 -15.18 1.80 13.04
CA ALA A 503 -13.74 1.77 13.21
C ALA A 503 -13.30 2.95 14.13
N PRO A 504 -13.49 2.83 15.45
CA PRO A 504 -13.38 3.96 16.38
C PRO A 504 -12.03 4.69 16.34
N ALA A 505 -10.91 3.96 16.39
CA ALA A 505 -9.59 4.57 16.35
C ALA A 505 -9.31 5.29 15.01
N ALA A 506 -9.74 4.67 13.90
CA ALA A 506 -9.60 5.25 12.56
C ALA A 506 -10.47 6.51 12.36
N ALA A 507 -11.67 6.54 12.94
CA ALA A 507 -12.58 7.70 12.90
C ALA A 507 -12.09 8.85 13.81
N ARG A 508 -11.52 8.53 14.98
CA ARG A 508 -11.03 9.50 15.97
C ARG A 508 -9.92 10.40 15.43
N HIS A 509 -9.06 9.90 14.54
CA HIS A 509 -7.91 10.65 14.03
C HIS A 509 -8.11 11.21 12.62
N PHE A 510 -9.30 11.03 12.04
CA PHE A 510 -9.61 11.52 10.69
C PHE A 510 -9.58 13.05 10.61
N HIS A 511 -9.00 13.56 9.53
CA HIS A 511 -9.11 14.94 9.07
C HIS A 511 -9.45 14.97 7.57
N PRO A 512 -10.22 15.97 7.09
CA PRO A 512 -10.57 16.10 5.68
C PRO A 512 -9.35 16.00 4.75
N GLY A 513 -9.53 15.31 3.63
CA GLY A 513 -8.47 15.01 2.65
C GLY A 513 -7.71 13.71 2.92
N GLN A 514 -7.72 13.18 4.14
CA GLN A 514 -7.09 11.90 4.44
C GLN A 514 -7.87 10.71 3.89
N PHE A 515 -7.18 9.59 3.69
CA PHE A 515 -7.75 8.40 3.10
C PHE A 515 -7.34 7.13 3.85
N TYR A 516 -8.00 6.03 3.51
CA TYR A 516 -7.92 4.72 4.17
C TYR A 516 -7.71 3.61 3.15
N ARG A 517 -7.05 2.53 3.58
CA ARG A 517 -6.93 1.29 2.82
C ARG A 517 -8.05 0.35 3.24
N LEU A 518 -9.00 0.10 2.35
CA LEU A 518 -10.07 -0.89 2.58
C LEU A 518 -9.70 -2.23 1.93
N GLN A 519 -9.86 -3.33 2.67
CA GLN A 519 -9.67 -4.69 2.16
C GLN A 519 -10.53 -5.70 2.94
N ASN A 520 -11.06 -6.73 2.29
CA ASN A 520 -11.65 -7.88 2.97
C ASN A 520 -10.59 -8.94 3.37
N PHE A 521 -10.98 -9.84 4.27
CA PHE A 521 -10.19 -11.02 4.64
C PHE A 521 -10.45 -12.17 3.66
N GLU A 522 -9.41 -12.89 3.26
CA GLU A 522 -9.50 -14.05 2.37
C GLU A 522 -10.32 -15.15 3.05
N THR A 523 -10.09 -15.38 4.35
CA THR A 523 -10.82 -16.36 5.18
C THR A 523 -12.33 -16.11 5.22
N GLY A 524 -12.75 -14.84 5.20
CA GLY A 524 -14.16 -14.42 5.24
C GLY A 524 -14.74 -13.96 3.90
N ALA A 525 -13.98 -14.07 2.80
CA ALA A 525 -14.42 -13.59 1.49
C ALA A 525 -15.58 -14.43 0.94
N LEU A 526 -16.51 -13.76 0.25
CA LEU A 526 -17.58 -14.44 -0.49
C LEU A 526 -16.95 -15.33 -1.57
N VAL A 527 -17.54 -16.51 -1.78
CA VAL A 527 -17.14 -17.43 -2.84
C VAL A 527 -18.26 -17.47 -3.87
N ALA A 528 -17.95 -17.12 -5.11
CA ALA A 528 -18.87 -17.17 -6.24
C ALA A 528 -18.76 -18.55 -6.92
N GLY A 529 -19.88 -19.27 -7.01
CA GLY A 529 -19.96 -20.61 -7.58
C GLY A 529 -19.61 -21.73 -6.60
N THR A 530 -19.59 -22.98 -7.08
CA THR A 530 -19.27 -24.19 -6.32
C THR A 530 -18.29 -25.08 -7.08
N GLY A 531 -17.60 -25.97 -6.37
CA GLY A 531 -16.67 -26.92 -7.00
C GLY A 531 -15.37 -26.27 -7.49
N PRO A 532 -14.71 -26.84 -8.51
CA PRO A 532 -13.36 -26.42 -8.95
C PRO A 532 -13.31 -25.04 -9.62
N ASP A 533 -14.46 -24.51 -10.06
CA ASP A 533 -14.57 -23.19 -10.70
C ASP A 533 -14.97 -22.09 -9.71
N ALA A 534 -15.03 -22.40 -8.42
CA ALA A 534 -15.36 -21.45 -7.38
C ALA A 534 -14.31 -20.32 -7.31
N VAL A 535 -14.78 -19.06 -7.34
CA VAL A 535 -13.92 -17.88 -7.30
C VAL A 535 -14.10 -17.19 -5.96
N ARG A 536 -13.02 -17.09 -5.18
CA ARG A 536 -13.03 -16.32 -3.95
C ARG A 536 -12.91 -14.83 -4.28
N LEU A 537 -13.89 -14.04 -3.88
CA LEU A 537 -13.99 -12.61 -4.16
C LEU A 537 -13.12 -11.81 -3.19
N VAL A 538 -11.80 -12.00 -3.28
CA VAL A 538 -10.81 -11.28 -2.49
C VAL A 538 -10.50 -9.94 -3.14
N MET A 539 -10.53 -8.87 -2.34
CA MET A 539 -10.16 -7.53 -2.77
C MET A 539 -8.65 -7.33 -2.68
N GLU A 540 -8.10 -6.61 -3.66
CA GLU A 540 -6.86 -5.86 -3.44
C GLU A 540 -7.13 -4.75 -2.41
N GLY A 541 -6.09 -4.29 -1.72
CA GLY A 541 -6.23 -3.11 -0.86
C GLY A 541 -6.47 -1.89 -1.74
N ILE A 542 -7.59 -1.20 -1.54
CA ILE A 542 -7.93 0.02 -2.30
C ILE A 542 -7.87 1.25 -1.40
N ALA A 543 -7.34 2.34 -1.95
CA ALA A 543 -7.34 3.64 -1.30
C ALA A 543 -8.71 4.30 -1.48
N LEU A 544 -9.42 4.52 -0.37
CA LEU A 544 -10.69 5.22 -0.34
C LEU A 544 -10.58 6.41 0.59
N THR A 545 -10.96 7.58 0.09
CA THR A 545 -10.98 8.80 0.90
C THR A 545 -12.09 8.74 1.95
N GLY A 546 -11.82 9.27 3.14
CA GLY A 546 -12.86 9.43 4.15
C GLY A 546 -13.87 10.48 3.69
N ALA A 547 -15.15 10.12 3.70
CA ALA A 547 -16.25 10.99 3.30
C ALA A 547 -16.77 11.79 4.51
N TRP A 548 -17.01 11.11 5.63
CA TRP A 548 -17.34 11.72 6.91
C TRP A 548 -17.04 10.75 8.07
N VAL A 549 -17.02 11.28 9.30
CA VAL A 549 -16.87 10.48 10.53
C VAL A 549 -17.85 10.92 11.60
N ASP A 550 -18.34 9.96 12.39
CA ASP A 550 -18.96 10.21 13.68
C ASP A 550 -18.03 9.67 14.77
N ARG A 551 -17.28 10.60 15.40
CA ARG A 551 -16.28 10.25 16.41
C ARG A 551 -16.91 9.64 17.67
N SER A 552 -18.16 9.97 17.98
CA SER A 552 -18.83 9.50 19.20
C SER A 552 -19.29 8.04 19.07
N ARG A 553 -19.78 7.66 17.88
CA ARG A 553 -20.21 6.30 17.56
C ARG A 553 -19.08 5.44 16.98
N GLY A 554 -17.95 6.05 16.64
CA GLY A 554 -16.81 5.42 15.99
C GLY A 554 -17.11 5.02 14.55
N LEU A 555 -17.95 5.78 13.84
CA LEU A 555 -18.32 5.51 12.46
C LEU A 555 -17.44 6.28 11.50
N LEU A 556 -17.10 5.62 10.39
CA LEU A 556 -16.36 6.17 9.28
C LEU A 556 -17.10 5.79 7.99
N SER A 557 -17.35 6.78 7.13
CA SER A 557 -17.84 6.57 5.78
C SER A 557 -16.74 6.75 4.75
N MET A 558 -16.76 5.87 3.74
CA MET A 558 -15.91 5.92 2.55
C MET A 558 -16.79 5.73 1.32
N ILE A 559 -16.44 6.39 0.22
CA ILE A 559 -17.18 6.25 -1.05
C ILE A 559 -16.27 5.58 -2.09
N ALA A 560 -16.81 4.58 -2.78
CA ALA A 560 -16.15 3.88 -3.86
C ALA A 560 -16.90 4.08 -5.18
N LEU A 561 -16.14 4.37 -6.25
CA LEU A 561 -16.63 4.35 -7.62
C LEU A 561 -16.27 2.99 -8.23
N GLU A 562 -17.27 2.28 -8.73
CA GLU A 562 -17.20 0.91 -9.25
C GLU A 562 -16.51 0.86 -10.64
N LEU A 563 -15.21 1.14 -10.68
CA LEU A 563 -14.41 1.12 -11.93
C LEU A 563 -13.67 -0.20 -12.16
N GLY A 564 -13.04 -0.72 -11.11
CA GLY A 564 -12.26 -1.95 -11.14
C GLY A 564 -12.88 -3.05 -10.27
N VAL A 565 -12.27 -4.24 -10.34
CA VAL A 565 -12.75 -5.43 -9.62
C VAL A 565 -12.91 -5.15 -8.12
N SER A 566 -11.84 -4.71 -7.44
CA SER A 566 -11.87 -4.49 -5.98
C SER A 566 -12.90 -3.43 -5.56
N SER A 567 -13.05 -2.34 -6.31
CA SER A 567 -14.08 -1.32 -6.02
C SER A 567 -15.51 -1.84 -6.22
N ARG A 568 -15.75 -2.71 -7.21
CA ARG A 568 -17.06 -3.38 -7.41
C ARG A 568 -17.38 -4.34 -6.28
N LEU A 569 -16.36 -5.04 -5.77
CA LEU A 569 -16.49 -5.96 -4.65
C LEU A 569 -16.91 -5.27 -3.33
N CYS A 570 -16.73 -3.95 -3.20
CA CYS A 570 -17.25 -3.20 -2.05
C CYS A 570 -18.77 -3.34 -1.87
N SER A 571 -19.52 -3.44 -2.97
CA SER A 571 -20.99 -3.61 -2.93
C SER A 571 -21.44 -4.96 -2.37
N TYR A 572 -20.52 -5.92 -2.25
CA TYR A 572 -20.78 -7.27 -1.73
C TYR A 572 -20.36 -7.45 -0.26
N LEU A 573 -19.83 -6.40 0.36
CA LEU A 573 -19.55 -6.39 1.79
C LEU A 573 -20.87 -6.40 2.57
N ARG A 574 -20.96 -7.20 3.64
CA ARG A 574 -22.19 -7.38 4.43
C ARG A 574 -22.10 -6.69 5.79
N PRO A 575 -23.20 -6.13 6.33
CA PRO A 575 -23.26 -5.69 7.72
C PRO A 575 -22.74 -6.77 8.69
N GLY A 576 -21.95 -6.34 9.68
CA GLY A 576 -21.26 -7.21 10.63
C GLY A 576 -19.98 -7.88 10.10
N GLN A 577 -19.69 -7.80 8.80
CA GLN A 577 -18.47 -8.38 8.23
C GLN A 577 -17.23 -7.62 8.72
N ARG A 578 -16.24 -8.36 9.21
CA ARG A 578 -14.92 -7.82 9.54
C ARG A 578 -14.19 -7.42 8.26
N VAL A 579 -13.62 -6.23 8.25
CA VAL A 579 -12.78 -5.70 7.16
C VAL A 579 -11.52 -5.08 7.74
N THR A 580 -10.51 -4.91 6.89
CA THR A 580 -9.33 -4.10 7.22
C THR A 580 -9.57 -2.67 6.75
N VAL A 581 -9.43 -1.71 7.65
CA VAL A 581 -9.48 -0.27 7.36
C VAL A 581 -8.22 0.36 7.94
N MET A 582 -7.14 0.38 7.14
CA MET A 582 -5.89 0.96 7.59
C MET A 582 -5.83 2.44 7.25
N GLY A 583 -5.74 3.26 8.29
CA GLY A 583 -5.63 4.70 8.19
C GLY A 583 -6.08 5.38 9.49
N PRO A 584 -6.21 6.71 9.51
CA PRO A 584 -6.01 7.59 8.36
C PRO A 584 -4.54 7.59 7.89
N THR A 585 -4.35 7.82 6.59
CA THR A 585 -3.05 8.03 5.94
C THR A 585 -3.17 9.21 4.95
N GLY A 586 -2.08 9.53 4.25
CA GLY A 586 -1.95 10.81 3.56
C GLY A 586 -1.77 11.99 4.52
N ALA A 587 -1.84 13.20 4.00
CA ALA A 587 -1.81 14.43 4.80
C ALA A 587 -3.23 15.03 4.87
N PRO A 588 -3.64 15.63 6.00
CA PRO A 588 -4.83 16.47 6.01
C PRO A 588 -4.72 17.56 4.94
N THR A 589 -5.81 17.85 4.25
CA THR A 589 -5.86 19.01 3.34
C THR A 589 -5.65 20.28 4.17
N GLU A 590 -4.81 21.18 3.69
CA GLU A 590 -4.61 22.48 4.33
C GLU A 590 -5.89 23.33 4.24
N ILE A 591 -6.41 23.73 5.40
CA ILE A 591 -7.63 24.54 5.52
C ILE A 591 -7.22 25.96 5.96
N PRO A 592 -7.17 26.95 5.05
CA PRO A 592 -6.88 28.34 5.38
C PRO A 592 -8.03 29.00 6.16
N ARG A 593 -7.87 30.30 6.50
CA ARG A 593 -8.92 31.12 7.10
C ARG A 593 -9.09 32.41 6.32
N GLY A 594 -10.34 32.78 6.01
CA GLY A 594 -10.67 34.03 5.32
C GLY A 594 -10.24 34.11 3.86
N GLU A 595 -9.87 32.99 3.23
CA GLU A 595 -9.57 32.90 1.79
C GLU A 595 -10.85 32.71 0.97
N HIS A 596 -10.78 33.04 -0.32
CA HIS A 596 -11.76 32.60 -1.31
C HIS A 596 -11.24 31.35 -2.02
N VAL A 597 -11.98 30.26 -1.92
CA VAL A 597 -11.54 28.94 -2.36
C VAL A 597 -12.46 28.39 -3.44
N LEU A 598 -11.85 27.95 -4.54
CA LEU A 598 -12.51 27.23 -5.61
C LEU A 598 -12.27 25.73 -5.44
N LEU A 599 -13.36 24.97 -5.41
CA LEU A 599 -13.33 23.50 -5.45
C LEU A 599 -13.75 23.02 -6.84
N ALA A 600 -12.94 22.17 -7.45
CA ALA A 600 -13.23 21.57 -8.76
C ALA A 600 -13.29 20.04 -8.60
N GLY A 601 -14.50 19.49 -8.62
CA GLY A 601 -14.74 18.08 -8.36
C GLY A 601 -15.25 17.32 -9.58
N GLY A 602 -14.63 16.19 -9.91
CA GLY A 602 -15.07 15.33 -11.02
C GLY A 602 -15.32 13.89 -10.59
N GLY A 603 -16.55 13.39 -10.77
CA GLY A 603 -16.91 12.00 -10.44
C GLY A 603 -16.65 11.66 -8.97
N LEU A 604 -15.74 10.70 -8.71
CA LEU A 604 -15.32 10.34 -7.34
C LEU A 604 -14.74 11.54 -6.57
N GLY A 605 -14.14 12.52 -7.25
CA GLY A 605 -13.58 13.69 -6.58
C GLY A 605 -14.62 14.49 -5.78
N ASN A 606 -15.89 14.45 -6.20
CA ASN A 606 -16.97 15.11 -5.47
C ASN A 606 -17.21 14.51 -4.08
N ALA A 607 -16.93 13.21 -3.91
CA ALA A 607 -17.07 12.49 -2.64
C ALA A 607 -16.05 12.91 -1.58
N VAL A 608 -14.92 13.47 -2.01
CA VAL A 608 -13.87 13.96 -1.11
C VAL A 608 -14.13 15.40 -0.74
N LEU A 609 -14.43 16.19 -1.76
CA LEU A 609 -14.47 17.64 -1.69
C LEU A 609 -15.57 18.18 -0.79
N PHE A 610 -16.68 17.48 -0.55
CA PHE A 610 -17.71 18.00 0.35
C PHE A 610 -17.22 18.07 1.81
N SER A 611 -16.40 17.10 2.27
CA SER A 611 -15.80 17.14 3.60
C SER A 611 -14.79 18.30 3.75
N ILE A 612 -14.06 18.59 2.68
CA ILE A 612 -13.12 19.72 2.59
C ILE A 612 -13.90 21.04 2.53
N ALA A 613 -14.96 21.12 1.72
CA ALA A 613 -15.85 22.27 1.63
C ALA A 613 -16.41 22.63 3.00
N ARG A 614 -16.86 21.63 3.76
CA ARG A 614 -17.40 21.85 5.10
C ARG A 614 -16.35 22.44 6.03
N ALA A 615 -15.14 21.88 6.04
CA ALA A 615 -14.04 22.39 6.86
C ALA A 615 -13.61 23.81 6.46
N LEU A 616 -13.61 24.13 5.15
CA LEU A 616 -13.33 25.48 4.65
C LEU A 616 -14.40 26.48 5.11
N SER A 617 -15.68 26.10 4.99
CA SER A 617 -16.82 26.92 5.43
C SER A 617 -16.79 27.16 6.94
N ASP A 618 -16.59 26.10 7.74
CA ASP A 618 -16.49 26.20 9.21
C ASP A 618 -15.28 27.06 9.65
N ALA A 619 -14.23 27.15 8.83
CA ALA A 619 -13.06 28.01 9.05
C ALA A 619 -13.25 29.47 8.57
N GLY A 620 -14.44 29.83 8.05
CA GLY A 620 -14.80 31.18 7.62
C GLY A 620 -14.29 31.56 6.23
N ASN A 621 -14.00 30.59 5.36
CA ASN A 621 -13.65 30.85 3.96
C ASN A 621 -14.91 31.00 3.10
N ARG A 622 -14.76 31.65 1.94
CA ARG A 622 -15.81 31.73 0.90
C ARG A 622 -15.57 30.65 -0.14
N VAL A 623 -16.54 29.79 -0.41
CA VAL A 623 -16.36 28.57 -1.22
C VAL A 623 -17.28 28.56 -2.44
N ILE A 624 -16.67 28.52 -3.62
CA ILE A 624 -17.34 28.22 -4.90
C ILE A 624 -16.99 26.80 -5.34
N TYR A 625 -18.01 26.00 -5.64
CA TYR A 625 -17.83 24.60 -6.01
C TYR A 625 -18.30 24.35 -7.45
N PHE A 626 -17.38 23.96 -8.33
CA PHE A 626 -17.68 23.41 -9.65
C PHE A 626 -17.75 21.88 -9.57
N ALA A 627 -18.97 21.35 -9.47
CA ALA A 627 -19.24 19.92 -9.28
C ALA A 627 -19.60 19.28 -10.62
N GLY A 628 -18.69 18.47 -11.17
CA GLY A 628 -18.86 17.81 -12.46
C GLY A 628 -19.24 16.33 -12.35
N TYR A 629 -20.26 15.96 -13.12
CA TYR A 629 -20.77 14.58 -13.25
C TYR A 629 -20.89 14.21 -14.73
N ARG A 630 -20.73 12.92 -15.06
CA ARG A 630 -20.93 12.48 -16.45
C ARG A 630 -22.41 12.60 -16.84
N ARG A 631 -23.29 12.17 -15.95
CA ARG A 631 -24.75 12.28 -16.12
C ARG A 631 -25.38 12.94 -14.90
N GLY A 632 -26.51 13.61 -15.08
CA GLY A 632 -27.27 14.18 -13.95
C GLY A 632 -27.72 13.15 -12.92
N GLU A 633 -27.93 11.90 -13.35
CA GLU A 633 -28.30 10.78 -12.48
C GLU A 633 -27.13 10.27 -11.60
N ASP A 634 -25.90 10.71 -11.89
CA ASP A 634 -24.73 10.38 -11.07
C ASP A 634 -24.58 11.34 -9.87
N LEU A 635 -25.49 12.31 -9.69
CA LEU A 635 -25.48 13.23 -8.56
C LEU A 635 -25.72 12.48 -7.25
N PHE A 636 -24.87 12.74 -6.26
CA PHE A 636 -25.01 12.23 -4.89
C PHE A 636 -24.62 13.33 -3.90
N LYS A 637 -25.18 13.26 -2.69
CA LYS A 637 -24.88 14.17 -1.56
C LYS A 637 -25.06 15.65 -1.92
N ARG A 638 -26.15 15.97 -2.63
CA ARG A 638 -26.43 17.35 -3.09
C ARG A 638 -26.56 18.28 -1.90
N GLU A 639 -27.38 17.88 -0.92
CA GLU A 639 -27.69 18.67 0.25
C GLU A 639 -26.40 19.00 1.04
N GLU A 640 -25.52 18.03 1.25
CA GLU A 640 -24.25 18.23 1.95
C GLU A 640 -23.29 19.16 1.18
N ILE A 641 -23.29 19.12 -0.16
CA ILE A 641 -22.48 20.02 -0.99
C ILE A 641 -23.04 21.45 -0.93
N GLU A 642 -24.35 21.62 -1.08
CA GLU A 642 -25.00 22.93 -1.03
C GLU A 642 -24.82 23.57 0.35
N GLU A 643 -25.02 22.84 1.44
CA GLU A 643 -24.85 23.36 2.81
C GLU A 643 -23.42 23.79 3.15
N ALA A 644 -22.42 23.17 2.50
CA ALA A 644 -21.01 23.42 2.78
C ALA A 644 -20.37 24.52 1.91
N THR A 645 -21.15 25.21 1.07
CA THR A 645 -20.63 26.14 0.05
C THR A 645 -21.45 27.43 -0.04
N ASP A 646 -20.84 28.52 -0.51
CA ASP A 646 -21.59 29.75 -0.82
C ASP A 646 -22.37 29.62 -2.13
N GLN A 647 -21.79 28.93 -3.12
CA GLN A 647 -22.38 28.73 -4.44
C GLN A 647 -21.86 27.44 -5.09
N VAL A 648 -22.74 26.76 -5.84
CA VAL A 648 -22.43 25.56 -6.61
C VAL A 648 -22.81 25.73 -8.07
N ILE A 649 -21.89 25.33 -8.94
CA ILE A 649 -22.10 25.19 -10.38
C ILE A 649 -22.07 23.70 -10.73
N TRP A 650 -23.25 23.14 -10.94
CA TRP A 650 -23.46 21.75 -11.32
C TRP A 650 -23.19 21.58 -12.81
N SER A 651 -22.17 20.81 -13.19
CA SER A 651 -21.79 20.59 -14.59
C SER A 651 -22.07 19.15 -14.98
N THR A 652 -22.82 18.91 -16.06
CA THR A 652 -23.03 17.55 -16.57
C THR A 652 -22.77 17.43 -18.06
N ASP A 653 -22.11 16.34 -18.48
CA ASP A 653 -21.87 16.07 -19.90
C ASP A 653 -23.18 15.71 -20.61
N SER A 654 -24.02 14.88 -19.96
CA SER A 654 -25.24 14.31 -20.53
C SER A 654 -26.30 13.99 -19.46
N GLY A 655 -27.38 13.31 -19.83
CA GLY A 655 -28.47 12.94 -18.91
C GLY A 655 -29.32 14.14 -18.46
N GLN A 656 -30.09 13.95 -17.39
CA GLN A 656 -30.97 14.98 -16.85
C GLN A 656 -30.20 16.23 -16.41
N ALA A 657 -30.81 17.40 -16.57
CA ALA A 657 -30.30 18.62 -15.97
C ALA A 657 -30.46 18.55 -14.45
N ILE A 658 -29.42 18.94 -13.70
CA ILE A 658 -29.50 18.98 -12.24
C ILE A 658 -30.33 20.20 -11.86
N ALA A 659 -31.44 20.01 -11.16
CA ALA A 659 -32.20 21.11 -10.57
C ALA A 659 -31.53 21.51 -9.24
N PRO A 660 -30.92 22.71 -9.15
CA PRO A 660 -30.28 23.13 -7.92
C PRO A 660 -31.31 23.36 -6.81
N GLY A 661 -30.93 23.09 -5.56
CA GLY A 661 -31.80 23.32 -4.40
C GLY A 661 -31.89 24.80 -3.99
N ARG A 662 -30.88 25.61 -4.36
CA ARG A 662 -30.76 27.01 -3.93
C ARG A 662 -30.82 28.00 -5.11
N PRO A 663 -31.40 29.21 -4.92
CA PRO A 663 -31.57 30.20 -6.00
C PRO A 663 -30.27 30.71 -6.63
N GLN A 664 -29.16 30.73 -5.88
CA GLN A 664 -27.85 31.18 -6.35
C GLN A 664 -27.08 30.12 -7.15
N ASP A 665 -27.49 28.85 -7.05
CA ASP A 665 -26.80 27.74 -7.70
C ASP A 665 -27.31 27.57 -9.14
N ARG A 666 -26.48 26.96 -9.99
CA ARG A 666 -26.76 26.86 -11.43
C ARG A 666 -26.37 25.50 -11.98
N HIS A 667 -27.09 25.08 -13.02
CA HIS A 667 -26.71 23.95 -13.85
C HIS A 667 -26.08 24.44 -15.15
N PHE A 668 -25.06 23.74 -15.60
CA PHE A 668 -24.36 23.95 -16.86
C PHE A 668 -24.26 22.62 -17.62
N ARG A 669 -24.54 22.66 -18.92
CA ARG A 669 -24.37 21.52 -19.83
C ARG A 669 -23.00 21.61 -20.48
N GLY A 670 -22.08 20.74 -20.07
CA GLY A 670 -20.70 20.73 -20.52
C GLY A 670 -19.75 20.37 -19.39
N ASN A 671 -18.44 20.47 -19.66
CA ASN A 671 -17.42 20.09 -18.71
C ASN A 671 -17.11 21.21 -17.69
N ILE A 672 -16.35 20.88 -16.65
CA ILE A 672 -16.01 21.77 -15.54
C ILE A 672 -15.24 23.03 -15.99
N VAL A 673 -14.35 22.90 -16.98
CA VAL A 673 -13.59 24.06 -17.47
C VAL A 673 -14.50 25.02 -18.24
N GLU A 674 -15.41 24.49 -19.05
CA GLU A 674 -16.42 25.28 -19.76
C GLU A 674 -17.34 26.02 -18.79
N SER A 675 -17.78 25.37 -17.71
CA SER A 675 -18.61 26.02 -16.70
C SER A 675 -17.86 27.09 -15.91
N MET A 676 -16.56 26.89 -15.64
CA MET A 676 -15.70 27.95 -15.08
C MET A 676 -15.59 29.16 -16.00
N VAL A 677 -15.45 28.94 -17.32
CA VAL A 677 -15.39 30.03 -18.30
C VAL A 677 -16.72 30.77 -18.38
N ALA A 678 -17.85 30.05 -18.41
CA ALA A 678 -19.18 30.64 -18.40
C ALA A 678 -19.44 31.46 -17.13
N TYR A 679 -19.02 30.92 -15.97
CA TYR A 679 -19.07 31.63 -14.69
C TYR A 679 -18.24 32.92 -14.72
N ALA A 680 -17.02 32.86 -15.24
CA ALA A 680 -16.11 34.01 -15.34
C ALA A 680 -16.64 35.13 -16.26
N ARG A 681 -17.47 34.78 -17.25
CA ARG A 681 -18.12 35.71 -18.18
C ARG A 681 -19.43 36.30 -17.65
N GLY A 682 -19.96 35.77 -16.55
CA GLY A 682 -21.26 36.15 -16.01
C GLY A 682 -22.46 35.47 -16.69
N ASP A 683 -22.21 34.45 -17.53
CA ASP A 683 -23.27 33.73 -18.26
C ASP A 683 -24.16 32.90 -17.32
N LEU A 684 -23.71 32.67 -16.08
CA LEU A 684 -24.40 31.91 -15.04
C LEU A 684 -25.07 32.79 -13.96
N GLY A 685 -25.19 34.10 -14.21
CA GLY A 685 -25.74 35.05 -13.25
C GLY A 685 -24.70 35.51 -12.22
N ASP A 686 -25.18 35.90 -11.03
CA ASP A 686 -24.33 36.55 -10.03
C ASP A 686 -23.23 35.62 -9.50
N ALA A 687 -21.99 36.09 -9.58
CA ALA A 687 -20.82 35.41 -9.05
C ALA A 687 -20.61 35.78 -7.58
N LEU A 688 -21.05 34.93 -6.65
CA LEU A 688 -20.89 35.17 -5.20
C LEU A 688 -19.43 35.08 -4.72
N VAL A 689 -18.60 34.38 -5.49
CA VAL A 689 -17.14 34.30 -5.32
C VAL A 689 -16.49 34.50 -6.69
N PRO A 690 -16.26 35.76 -7.13
CA PRO A 690 -15.66 36.04 -8.43
C PRO A 690 -14.28 35.37 -8.56
N LEU A 691 -13.95 34.80 -9.73
CA LEU A 691 -12.67 34.10 -9.92
C LEU A 691 -11.44 35.00 -9.66
N SER A 692 -11.59 36.31 -9.87
CA SER A 692 -10.55 37.33 -9.62
C SER A 692 -10.26 37.52 -8.13
N THR A 693 -11.09 36.95 -7.27
CA THR A 693 -10.92 36.98 -5.82
C THR A 693 -10.38 35.67 -5.26
N VAL A 694 -10.34 34.58 -6.06
CA VAL A 694 -9.93 33.25 -5.60
C VAL A 694 -8.44 33.22 -5.26
N ASP A 695 -8.13 32.84 -4.03
CA ASP A 695 -6.77 32.66 -3.51
C ASP A 695 -6.28 31.22 -3.73
N ARG A 696 -7.19 30.24 -3.72
CA ARG A 696 -6.86 28.83 -3.77
C ARG A 696 -7.81 28.03 -4.66
N VAL A 697 -7.23 27.14 -5.47
CA VAL A 697 -7.96 26.15 -6.27
C VAL A 697 -7.60 24.76 -5.75
N ILE A 698 -8.60 23.95 -5.40
CA ILE A 698 -8.42 22.53 -5.06
C ILE A 698 -9.19 21.69 -6.07
N ALA A 699 -8.46 20.91 -6.88
CA ALA A 699 -9.05 20.02 -7.87
C ALA A 699 -8.87 18.56 -7.48
N ILE A 700 -9.97 17.80 -7.51
CA ILE A 700 -9.98 16.37 -7.25
C ILE A 700 -10.87 15.70 -8.30
N GLY A 701 -10.34 14.72 -9.02
CA GLY A 701 -11.09 14.00 -10.04
C GLY A 701 -10.21 13.05 -10.83
N SER A 702 -10.54 12.82 -12.10
CA SER A 702 -9.64 12.07 -12.99
C SER A 702 -8.35 12.87 -13.26
N ASP A 703 -7.27 12.15 -13.57
CA ASP A 703 -6.00 12.73 -14.01
C ASP A 703 -6.20 13.70 -15.19
N ARG A 704 -7.08 13.36 -16.13
CA ARG A 704 -7.43 14.19 -17.28
C ARG A 704 -8.15 15.49 -16.89
N MET A 705 -9.10 15.40 -15.95
CA MET A 705 -9.85 16.56 -15.47
C MET A 705 -8.93 17.52 -14.71
N MET A 706 -8.08 17.02 -13.81
CA MET A 706 -7.11 17.85 -13.10
C MET A 706 -6.07 18.48 -14.05
N ALA A 707 -5.63 17.74 -15.08
CA ALA A 707 -4.77 18.29 -16.13
C ALA A 707 -5.46 19.39 -16.94
N ALA A 708 -6.75 19.24 -17.26
CA ALA A 708 -7.54 20.25 -17.94
C ALA A 708 -7.70 21.52 -17.10
N VAL A 709 -7.96 21.38 -15.80
CA VAL A 709 -7.99 22.52 -14.85
C VAL A 709 -6.63 23.22 -14.82
N LYS A 710 -5.52 22.49 -14.72
CA LYS A 710 -4.16 23.05 -14.79
C LYS A 710 -3.95 23.91 -16.04
N ALA A 711 -4.28 23.35 -17.21
CA ALA A 711 -4.09 24.03 -18.49
C ALA A 711 -5.00 25.27 -18.62
N ALA A 712 -6.28 25.15 -18.23
CA ALA A 712 -7.25 26.23 -18.33
C ALA A 712 -6.86 27.45 -17.50
N ARG A 713 -6.36 27.20 -16.29
CA ARG A 713 -5.95 28.22 -15.32
C ARG A 713 -4.85 29.15 -15.84
N SER A 714 -3.91 28.60 -16.62
CA SER A 714 -2.83 29.38 -17.27
C SER A 714 -3.15 29.78 -18.72
N GLY A 715 -4.32 29.38 -19.22
CA GLY A 715 -4.78 29.64 -20.58
C GLY A 715 -6.06 30.46 -20.58
N VAL A 716 -7.18 29.81 -20.92
CA VAL A 716 -8.48 30.47 -21.12
C VAL A 716 -9.04 31.19 -19.89
N LEU A 717 -8.61 30.81 -18.67
CA LEU A 717 -9.03 31.45 -17.42
C LEU A 717 -7.96 32.39 -16.84
N ALA A 718 -6.80 32.56 -17.49
CA ALA A 718 -5.67 33.31 -16.93
C ALA A 718 -6.02 34.77 -16.59
N ALA A 719 -6.82 35.44 -17.45
CA ALA A 719 -7.25 36.81 -17.22
C ALA A 719 -8.29 36.97 -16.10
N HIS A 720 -8.86 35.86 -15.62
CA HIS A 720 -9.93 35.86 -14.63
C HIS A 720 -9.45 35.50 -13.22
N PHE A 721 -8.28 34.88 -13.07
CA PHE A 721 -7.70 34.54 -11.77
C PHE A 721 -6.70 35.59 -11.29
N LYS A 722 -6.51 35.67 -9.97
CA LYS A 722 -5.34 36.36 -9.38
C LYS A 722 -4.06 35.73 -9.91
N PRO A 723 -3.01 36.46 -10.30
CA PRO A 723 -1.76 35.82 -10.77
C PRO A 723 -1.10 34.88 -9.74
N GLU A 724 -1.24 35.19 -8.44
CA GLU A 724 -0.54 34.55 -7.32
C GLU A 724 -1.31 33.41 -6.63
N HIS A 725 -2.49 33.03 -7.13
CA HIS A 725 -3.30 31.97 -6.49
C HIS A 725 -2.57 30.63 -6.43
N VAL A 726 -2.85 29.86 -5.38
CA VAL A 726 -2.30 28.51 -5.19
C VAL A 726 -3.24 27.48 -5.81
N ALA A 727 -2.71 26.57 -6.62
CA ALA A 727 -3.49 25.47 -7.18
C ALA A 727 -2.98 24.12 -6.69
N ILE A 728 -3.89 23.33 -6.11
CA ILE A 728 -3.66 22.01 -5.55
C ILE A 728 -4.42 20.97 -6.37
N ALA A 729 -3.74 19.88 -6.71
CA ALA A 729 -4.35 18.69 -7.26
C ALA A 729 -4.20 17.55 -6.25
N SER A 730 -5.32 16.92 -5.87
CA SER A 730 -5.29 15.75 -5.00
C SER A 730 -5.11 14.48 -5.83
N ILE A 731 -3.92 13.90 -5.76
CA ILE A 731 -3.45 12.90 -6.72
C ILE A 731 -3.93 11.50 -6.35
N ASN A 732 -4.70 10.91 -7.26
CA ASN A 732 -5.20 9.53 -7.20
C ASN A 732 -4.20 8.50 -7.74
N SER A 733 -2.95 8.52 -7.24
CA SER A 733 -1.96 7.51 -7.63
C SER A 733 -2.37 6.10 -7.18
N PRO A 734 -1.98 5.03 -7.90
CA PRO A 734 -2.13 3.67 -7.39
C PRO A 734 -1.40 3.48 -6.05
N MET A 735 -2.00 2.74 -5.11
CA MET A 735 -1.39 2.49 -3.79
C MET A 735 -1.69 1.06 -3.30
N GLN A 736 -0.64 0.32 -2.93
CA GLN A 736 -0.77 -1.07 -2.46
C GLN A 736 -0.70 -1.16 -0.93
N CYS A 737 0.40 -0.67 -0.32
CA CYS A 737 0.62 -0.86 1.12
C CYS A 737 -0.02 0.25 1.96
N MET A 738 0.02 1.48 1.45
CA MET A 738 -0.41 2.71 2.12
C MET A 738 0.28 3.01 3.47
N MET A 739 1.35 2.27 3.81
CA MET A 739 2.19 2.46 5.01
C MET A 739 3.16 3.64 4.92
N LYS A 740 2.91 4.59 3.99
CA LYS A 740 3.75 5.74 3.60
C LYS A 740 5.16 5.38 3.15
N GLU A 741 5.42 5.66 1.86
CA GLU A 741 6.72 5.52 1.20
C GLU A 741 7.31 4.10 1.02
N VAL A 742 6.69 3.04 1.53
CA VAL A 742 7.26 1.67 1.50
C VAL A 742 7.19 1.00 0.12
N CYS A 743 5.99 0.81 -0.44
CA CYS A 743 5.83 0.02 -1.68
C CYS A 743 6.23 0.74 -2.98
N ALA A 744 6.34 2.07 -2.97
CA ALA A 744 6.59 2.91 -4.15
C ALA A 744 5.59 2.79 -5.34
N GLN A 745 4.43 2.16 -5.14
CA GLN A 745 3.36 2.25 -6.13
C GLN A 745 2.77 3.68 -6.22
N CYS A 746 2.82 4.42 -5.10
CA CYS A 746 2.32 5.80 -4.99
C CYS A 746 3.29 6.88 -5.54
N LEU A 747 4.38 6.49 -6.22
CA LEU A 747 5.37 7.42 -6.76
C LEU A 747 4.75 8.33 -7.83
N GLN A 748 5.03 9.62 -7.71
CA GLN A 748 4.59 10.64 -8.65
C GLN A 748 5.77 11.51 -9.06
N LYS A 749 5.89 11.76 -10.37
CA LYS A 749 6.88 12.67 -10.92
C LYS A 749 6.42 14.13 -10.78
N HIS A 750 7.33 14.96 -10.29
CA HIS A 750 7.21 16.40 -10.27
C HIS A 750 8.21 17.04 -11.22
N ARG A 751 7.84 18.19 -11.79
CA ARG A 751 8.71 19.06 -12.56
C ARG A 751 8.54 20.48 -12.07
N ASP A 752 9.61 21.08 -11.57
CA ASP A 752 9.58 22.47 -11.16
C ASP A 752 9.37 23.39 -12.39
N PRO A 753 8.34 24.25 -12.39
CA PRO A 753 8.00 25.05 -13.58
C PRO A 753 9.01 26.15 -13.89
N LEU A 754 9.84 26.57 -12.92
CA LEU A 754 10.82 27.65 -13.10
C LEU A 754 12.18 27.10 -13.55
N THR A 755 12.63 26.02 -12.91
CA THR A 755 13.96 25.44 -13.13
C THR A 755 13.95 24.25 -14.09
N GLY A 756 12.79 23.66 -14.34
CA GLY A 756 12.64 22.42 -15.09
C GLY A 756 13.14 21.18 -14.34
N LYS A 757 13.64 21.31 -13.10
CA LYS A 757 14.18 20.21 -12.31
C LYS A 757 13.10 19.17 -12.00
N GLU A 758 13.42 17.91 -12.25
CA GLU A 758 12.54 16.79 -11.93
C GLU A 758 12.79 16.27 -10.52
N THR A 759 11.71 15.94 -9.81
CA THR A 759 11.76 15.30 -8.50
C THR A 759 10.70 14.20 -8.43
N ILE A 760 10.86 13.29 -7.47
CA ILE A 760 9.94 12.17 -7.27
C ILE A 760 9.41 12.25 -5.84
N VAL A 761 8.08 12.27 -5.71
CA VAL A 761 7.36 12.34 -4.44
C VAL A 761 6.48 11.11 -4.24
N PHE A 762 5.97 10.93 -3.03
CA PHE A 762 5.08 9.83 -2.67
C PHE A 762 3.69 10.38 -2.37
N SER A 763 2.73 10.13 -3.26
CA SER A 763 1.34 10.57 -3.06
C SER A 763 0.70 9.96 -1.81
N CYS A 764 1.18 8.77 -1.39
CA CYS A 764 0.72 8.17 -0.15
C CYS A 764 1.20 8.90 1.12
N PHE A 765 2.24 9.72 1.03
CA PHE A 765 2.69 10.58 2.11
C PHE A 765 1.90 11.89 2.14
N ASN A 766 1.81 12.56 0.98
CA ASN A 766 0.97 13.72 0.75
C ASN A 766 0.38 13.65 -0.67
N GLN A 767 -0.94 13.46 -0.73
CA GLN A 767 -1.72 13.37 -1.95
C GLN A 767 -2.04 14.74 -2.53
N ASP A 768 -2.11 15.79 -1.69
CA ASP A 768 -2.39 17.15 -2.10
C ASP A 768 -1.10 17.82 -2.57
N GLN A 769 -0.96 17.95 -3.89
CA GLN A 769 0.28 18.39 -4.53
C GLN A 769 0.04 19.69 -5.30
N LEU A 770 1.06 20.57 -5.31
CA LEU A 770 1.04 21.78 -6.14
C LEU A 770 0.82 21.38 -7.60
N MET A 771 -0.33 21.75 -8.16
CA MET A 771 -0.81 21.33 -9.47
C MET A 771 0.21 21.62 -10.56
N ASP A 772 0.94 22.73 -10.45
CA ASP A 772 1.94 23.14 -11.43
C ASP A 772 3.16 22.25 -11.49
N ARG A 773 3.48 21.60 -10.38
CA ARG A 773 4.60 20.65 -10.30
C ARG A 773 4.23 19.27 -10.82
N VAL A 774 2.95 18.91 -10.80
CA VAL A 774 2.50 17.55 -11.16
C VAL A 774 2.67 17.29 -12.65
N ASP A 775 3.33 16.17 -12.97
CA ASP A 775 3.34 15.58 -14.32
C ASP A 775 2.13 14.64 -14.49
N PHE A 776 1.04 15.17 -15.05
CA PHE A 776 -0.19 14.40 -15.28
C PHE A 776 -0.04 13.33 -16.36
N PHE A 777 0.91 13.50 -17.30
CA PHE A 777 1.21 12.45 -18.28
C PHE A 777 1.84 11.25 -17.58
N ASN A 778 2.76 11.49 -16.65
CA ASN A 778 3.31 10.44 -15.80
C ASN A 778 2.24 9.75 -14.95
N LEU A 779 1.33 10.52 -14.34
CA LEU A 779 0.22 9.95 -13.56
C LEU A 779 -0.66 9.02 -14.42
N ASN A 780 -1.07 9.50 -15.61
CA ASN A 780 -1.86 8.69 -16.55
C ASN A 780 -1.14 7.39 -16.93
N ALA A 781 0.15 7.49 -17.27
CA ALA A 781 0.98 6.34 -17.61
C ALA A 781 1.02 5.32 -16.46
N ARG A 782 1.18 5.78 -15.22
CA ARG A 782 1.21 4.94 -14.01
C ARG A 782 -0.13 4.23 -13.77
N LEU A 783 -1.25 4.92 -13.97
CA LEU A 783 -2.60 4.33 -13.85
C LEU A 783 -2.87 3.22 -14.88
N ARG A 784 -2.16 3.24 -16.01
CA ARG A 784 -2.33 2.24 -17.09
C ARG A 784 -1.41 1.02 -16.97
N GLN A 785 -0.60 0.94 -15.91
CA GLN A 785 0.45 -0.07 -15.77
C GLN A 785 -0.06 -1.54 -15.80
N ASN A 786 -1.32 -1.78 -15.41
CA ASN A 786 -1.96 -3.11 -15.36
C ASN A 786 -3.16 -3.25 -16.31
N THR A 787 -3.33 -2.31 -17.25
CA THR A 787 -4.63 -2.08 -17.89
C THR A 787 -5.20 -3.28 -18.67
N VAL A 788 -4.36 -4.14 -19.27
CA VAL A 788 -4.83 -5.32 -20.01
C VAL A 788 -5.47 -6.32 -19.05
N GLN A 789 -4.78 -6.63 -17.95
CA GLN A 789 -5.30 -7.55 -16.94
C GLN A 789 -6.53 -6.98 -16.21
N GLU A 790 -6.52 -5.68 -15.90
CA GLU A 790 -7.64 -5.02 -15.21
C GLU A 790 -8.91 -5.06 -16.06
N LYS A 791 -8.83 -4.69 -17.35
CA LYS A 791 -9.98 -4.73 -18.26
C LYS A 791 -10.50 -6.15 -18.47
N LEU A 792 -9.63 -7.12 -18.68
CA LEU A 792 -10.03 -8.51 -18.87
C LEU A 792 -10.70 -9.07 -17.61
N THR A 793 -10.09 -8.86 -16.45
CA THR A 793 -10.61 -9.40 -15.19
C THR A 793 -11.91 -8.71 -14.80
N ASN A 794 -12.06 -7.42 -15.08
CA ASN A 794 -13.31 -6.70 -14.81
C ASN A 794 -14.46 -7.21 -15.68
N GLN A 795 -14.23 -7.48 -16.97
CA GLN A 795 -15.23 -8.13 -17.83
C GLN A 795 -15.54 -9.56 -17.36
N TRP A 796 -14.51 -10.34 -17.00
CA TRP A 796 -14.66 -11.72 -16.56
C TRP A 796 -15.42 -11.82 -15.22
N LEU A 797 -15.22 -10.87 -14.32
CA LEU A 797 -15.97 -10.77 -13.06
C LEU A 797 -17.48 -10.69 -13.30
N GLU A 798 -17.93 -9.96 -14.32
CA GLU A 798 -19.35 -9.90 -14.72
C GLU A 798 -19.93 -11.30 -14.91
N GLN A 799 -19.19 -12.15 -15.65
CA GLN A 799 -19.60 -13.52 -15.95
C GLN A 799 -19.56 -14.41 -14.71
N VAL A 800 -18.55 -14.24 -13.85
CA VAL A 800 -18.47 -14.95 -12.58
C VAL A 800 -19.67 -14.63 -11.69
N LEU A 801 -20.04 -13.35 -11.57
CA LEU A 801 -21.16 -12.90 -10.76
C LEU A 801 -22.50 -13.38 -11.34
N LEU A 802 -22.69 -13.28 -12.66
CA LEU A 802 -23.89 -13.78 -13.35
C LEU A 802 -24.09 -15.28 -13.13
N ARG A 803 -23.05 -16.10 -13.35
CA ARG A 803 -23.10 -17.56 -13.16
C ARG A 803 -23.39 -17.95 -11.70
N ALA A 804 -22.92 -17.15 -10.75
CA ALA A 804 -23.16 -17.36 -9.33
C ALA A 804 -24.51 -16.83 -8.82
N GLY A 805 -25.32 -16.17 -9.68
CA GLY A 805 -26.56 -15.53 -9.26
C GLY A 805 -26.34 -14.32 -8.33
N LEU A 806 -25.17 -13.67 -8.45
CA LEU A 806 -24.74 -12.54 -7.63
C LEU A 806 -24.72 -11.21 -8.39
N ALA A 807 -25.10 -11.19 -9.67
CA ALA A 807 -25.17 -9.94 -10.44
C ALA A 807 -26.25 -9.01 -9.86
N HIS A 808 -25.90 -7.74 -9.70
CA HIS A 808 -26.89 -6.70 -9.34
C HIS A 808 -27.83 -6.49 -10.54
N ALA A 809 -29.12 -6.31 -10.26
CA ALA A 809 -30.16 -6.07 -11.26
C ALA A 809 -30.06 -4.68 -11.90
#